data_AF-A0A962JVI1-F1
#
_entry.id   AF-A0A962JVI1-F1
#
_cell.length_a   1.000
_cell.length_b   1.000
_cell.length_c   1.000
_cell.angle_alpha   90.00
_cell.angle_beta   90.00
_cell.angle_gamma   90.00
#
_symmetry.space_group_name_H-M   'P 1'
#
loop_
_entity.id
_entity.type
_entity.pdbx_description
1 polymer ?
#
loop_
_entity_poly.entity_id
_entity_poly.type
_entity_poly.pdbx_seq_one_letter_code
_entity_poly.pdbx_strand_id
1 'polypeptide(L)'
;MNRRQTFAGLILSLALAVPAHAQSPAATTLSTWVALDAPTGHEHWATDALMQMAPGWQRDRYGNLVKTVGSGSPHRVVACPLDAYGYAVSQITADGYLRVHRIGPGSRHPLWDQSHEGQHLRVLTAQGPVIVVSAVANGHFAAQHQNETALITQNDLWLDVGADSAEEVAALGIRLLDPVLRNLPAWAYADEVAGPRAGARISCAVAFSAAEAGLNGARGSTSYVLSVQQSLGWTGMVSALRWLPAVDELVVLDPGEAEARNEAVDSLGASLDDVLQQRGIRSLRLLAPAVRDADALMERVSLVDADALMSALVEVIRPGAALPLWVAAPAQAQEINNDPARFGPHPQRARLLAIGQTLDALAETYAVPRHEGGVRQRVLEALPAWARDRAQVDDIGNLFVEFGAANTEATVFIAHMDEVGWEITEIAEDGTLSLRSLGGVVTSAWEGQPAVLQIDTGSELSSLSNPAYLRGVFLDRASPREKRPDTVRAWFGMNGQALAAAGVRPGMGLTLHKQGHYMGHYRYASRSMDDRVGVTALLTAINELDPAQVPNRMIFAWSVQEEGGLRGAAELAKRFGDETRRAYSIDTFVSSDTPLESPHFALAPLGQGPVLRSIENGTLATPYELQRNIRVAESAGIPFQVGQTQGGTDGTRFTVYGAPNAGLSWPGRYSHSPAEISDLRDIDGLITLIKTMTMAPLEL
;
A
#
# COMPACT_ATOMS: atom_id res chain seq x y z
N MET A 1 -29.40 -58.19 32.72
CA MET A 1 -30.14 -56.90 32.74
C MET A 1 -29.27 -55.87 33.44
N ASN A 2 -28.54 -55.03 32.70
CA ASN A 2 -27.82 -53.91 33.32
C ASN A 2 -27.36 -52.86 32.31
N ARG A 3 -27.69 -51.60 32.64
CA ARG A 3 -27.04 -50.31 32.35
C ARG A 3 -26.24 -50.17 31.05
N ARG A 4 -26.81 -49.43 30.08
CA ARG A 4 -26.03 -48.73 29.04
C ARG A 4 -25.61 -47.37 29.60
N GLN A 5 -24.30 -47.18 29.77
CA GLN A 5 -23.67 -45.91 30.08
C GLN A 5 -23.61 -45.03 28.82
N THR A 6 -24.07 -43.80 28.95
CA THR A 6 -23.81 -42.69 28.04
C THR A 6 -22.34 -42.26 28.15
N PHE A 7 -21.58 -42.39 27.07
CA PHE A 7 -20.29 -41.73 26.91
C PHE A 7 -20.53 -40.36 26.25
N ALA A 8 -20.50 -39.30 27.06
CA ALA A 8 -20.32 -37.94 26.57
C ALA A 8 -18.81 -37.74 26.33
N GLY A 9 -18.38 -37.78 25.07
CA GLY A 9 -17.02 -37.41 24.67
C GLY A 9 -16.89 -35.90 24.68
N LEU A 10 -16.26 -35.35 25.72
CA LEU A 10 -15.82 -33.96 25.75
C LEU A 10 -14.60 -33.86 24.81
N ILE A 11 -14.81 -33.44 23.56
CA ILE A 11 -13.71 -33.05 22.68
C ILE A 11 -13.21 -31.70 23.18
N LEU A 12 -12.17 -31.75 24.02
CA LEU A 12 -11.42 -30.57 24.43
C LEU A 12 -10.57 -30.14 23.22
N SER A 13 -11.07 -29.19 22.44
CA SER A 13 -10.29 -28.48 21.44
C SER A 13 -9.19 -27.69 22.16
N LEU A 14 -7.99 -28.27 22.27
CA LEU A 14 -6.79 -27.51 22.54
C LEU A 14 -6.53 -26.61 21.33
N ALA A 15 -7.07 -25.39 21.37
CA ALA A 15 -6.53 -24.30 20.58
C ALA A 15 -5.09 -24.08 21.07
N LEU A 16 -4.12 -24.66 20.35
CA LEU A 16 -2.73 -24.23 20.46
C LEU A 16 -2.70 -22.77 20.04
N ALA A 17 -2.69 -21.86 21.02
CA ALA A 17 -2.43 -20.46 20.77
C ALA A 17 -1.02 -20.37 20.18
N VAL A 18 -0.94 -20.19 18.86
CA VAL A 18 0.30 -19.79 18.20
C VAL A 18 0.71 -18.48 18.87
N PRO A 19 1.89 -18.39 19.51
CA PRO A 19 2.34 -17.13 20.07
C PRO A 19 2.38 -16.12 18.94
N ALA A 20 1.59 -15.05 19.06
CA ALA A 20 1.74 -13.90 18.19
C ALA A 20 3.21 -13.47 18.29
N HIS A 21 3.94 -13.50 17.17
CA HIS A 21 5.33 -13.06 17.13
C HIS A 21 5.32 -11.55 17.38
N ALA A 22 5.42 -11.16 18.65
CA ALA A 22 5.42 -9.76 19.04
C ALA A 22 6.68 -9.09 18.49
N GLN A 23 6.49 -8.00 17.75
CA GLN A 23 7.60 -7.18 17.26
C GLN A 23 8.43 -6.67 18.43
N SER A 24 9.75 -6.65 18.25
CA SER A 24 10.65 -6.08 19.25
C SER A 24 10.31 -4.61 19.51
N PRO A 25 10.10 -4.19 20.79
CA PRO A 25 9.85 -2.79 21.12
C PRO A 25 10.93 -1.83 20.61
N ALA A 26 12.19 -2.30 20.54
CA ALA A 26 13.30 -1.54 19.99
C ALA A 26 13.14 -1.35 18.48
N ALA A 27 12.77 -2.39 17.73
CA ALA A 27 12.54 -2.29 16.28
C ALA A 27 11.36 -1.35 15.98
N THR A 28 10.29 -1.43 16.76
CA THR A 28 9.16 -0.50 16.66
C THR A 28 9.57 0.94 16.94
N THR A 29 10.45 1.17 17.92
CA THR A 29 10.98 2.51 18.23
C THR A 29 11.84 3.03 17.08
N LEU A 30 12.75 2.21 16.57
CA LEU A 30 13.67 2.59 15.50
C LEU A 30 12.96 2.81 14.16
N SER A 31 11.89 2.09 13.86
CA SER A 31 11.12 2.28 12.62
C SER A 31 10.42 3.64 12.54
N THR A 32 10.17 4.30 13.68
CA THR A 32 9.66 5.70 13.69
C THR A 32 10.65 6.67 13.07
N TRP A 33 11.96 6.44 13.21
CA TRP A 33 12.99 7.27 12.57
C TRP A 33 13.02 7.09 11.06
N VAL A 34 12.78 5.87 10.58
CA VAL A 34 12.72 5.56 9.16
C VAL A 34 11.52 6.22 8.50
N ALA A 35 10.38 6.26 9.20
CA ALA A 35 9.16 6.90 8.73
C ALA A 35 9.22 8.44 8.75
N LEU A 36 10.16 9.07 9.46
CA LEU A 36 10.18 10.51 9.66
C LEU A 36 10.30 11.30 8.34
N ASP A 37 9.37 12.21 8.09
CA ASP A 37 9.37 13.06 6.89
C ASP A 37 10.53 14.07 6.95
N ALA A 38 11.57 13.85 6.13
CA ALA A 38 12.66 14.82 5.97
C ALA A 38 13.18 14.85 4.52
N PRO A 39 12.36 15.28 3.55
CA PRO A 39 12.84 15.37 2.18
C PRO A 39 14.06 16.30 2.11
N THR A 40 15.05 15.96 1.29
CA THR A 40 16.20 16.83 1.03
C THR A 40 15.75 18.27 0.74
N GLY A 41 16.30 19.26 1.45
CA GLY A 41 15.94 20.67 1.31
C GLY A 41 14.66 21.10 2.04
N HIS A 42 13.89 20.15 2.55
CA HIS A 42 12.65 20.35 3.31
C HIS A 42 12.70 19.64 4.67
N GLU A 43 13.87 19.45 5.25
CA GLU A 43 14.08 18.74 6.52
C GLU A 43 13.48 19.49 7.73
N HIS A 44 12.91 20.69 7.53
CA HIS A 44 12.12 21.39 8.55
C HIS A 44 10.95 20.56 9.06
N TRP A 45 10.34 19.71 8.22
CA TRP A 45 9.30 18.76 8.64
C TRP A 45 9.74 17.87 9.80
N ALA A 46 10.95 17.31 9.72
CA ALA A 46 11.53 16.51 10.80
C ALA A 46 12.04 17.38 11.95
N THR A 47 12.79 18.44 11.62
CA THR A 47 13.52 19.22 12.64
C THR A 47 12.60 20.04 13.54
N ASP A 48 11.51 20.59 13.01
CA ASP A 48 10.51 21.29 13.83
C ASP A 48 9.82 20.33 14.80
N ALA A 49 9.44 19.12 14.33
CA ALA A 49 8.82 18.09 15.16
C ALA A 49 9.77 17.58 16.26
N LEU A 50 11.04 17.36 15.94
CA LEU A 50 12.06 16.92 16.90
C LEU A 50 12.33 17.98 17.98
N MET A 51 12.40 19.27 17.60
CA MET A 51 12.57 20.37 18.56
C MET A 51 11.37 20.54 19.49
N GLN A 52 10.15 20.28 18.99
CA GLN A 52 8.94 20.28 19.83
C GLN A 52 8.94 19.11 20.83
N MET A 53 9.40 17.93 20.39
CA MET A 53 9.45 16.72 21.22
C MET A 53 10.55 16.78 22.29
N ALA A 54 11.74 17.29 21.95
CA ALA A 54 12.91 17.29 22.82
C ALA A 54 13.53 18.70 22.94
N PRO A 55 13.40 19.39 24.09
CA PRO A 55 14.00 20.70 24.27
C PRO A 55 15.53 20.62 24.35
N GLY A 56 16.19 21.74 24.01
CA GLY A 56 17.65 21.89 24.07
C GLY A 56 18.37 21.65 22.74
N TRP A 57 17.65 21.21 21.70
CA TRP A 57 18.12 21.26 20.32
C TRP A 57 17.99 22.67 19.75
N GLN A 58 19.02 23.12 19.03
CA GLN A 58 19.05 24.40 18.35
C GLN A 58 19.18 24.19 16.85
N ARG A 59 18.56 25.08 16.07
CA ARG A 59 18.65 25.04 14.62
C ARG A 59 19.64 26.06 14.10
N ASP A 60 20.56 25.64 13.25
CA ASP A 60 21.47 26.56 12.57
C ASP A 60 20.78 27.27 11.38
N ARG A 61 21.53 28.07 10.61
CA ARG A 61 20.97 28.82 9.47
C ARG A 61 20.57 27.95 8.28
N TYR A 62 21.09 26.73 8.20
CA TYR A 62 20.84 25.82 7.09
C TYR A 62 19.73 24.81 7.41
N GLY A 63 19.38 24.68 8.69
CA GLY A 63 18.33 23.80 9.17
C GLY A 63 18.83 22.61 9.99
N ASN A 64 20.14 22.49 10.21
CA ASN A 64 20.70 21.42 11.04
C ASN A 64 20.21 21.54 12.48
N LEU A 65 19.89 20.42 13.13
CA LEU A 65 19.69 20.40 14.57
C LEU A 65 20.96 20.07 15.30
N VAL A 66 21.26 20.84 16.34
CA VAL A 66 22.45 20.68 17.16
C VAL A 66 22.11 20.73 18.64
N LYS A 67 22.65 19.77 19.40
CA LYS A 67 22.60 19.75 20.86
C LYS A 67 23.99 19.48 21.42
N THR A 68 24.48 20.37 22.26
CA THR A 68 25.79 20.25 22.90
C THR A 68 25.63 19.74 24.33
N VAL A 69 26.35 18.67 24.65
CA VAL A 69 26.43 18.08 25.98
C VAL A 69 27.83 18.29 26.54
N GLY A 70 27.92 18.77 27.78
CA GLY A 70 29.20 19.04 28.44
C GLY A 70 29.80 20.41 28.09
N SER A 71 31.07 20.61 28.46
CA SER A 71 31.77 21.89 28.26
C SER A 71 33.30 21.70 28.28
N GLY A 72 34.02 22.63 27.66
CA GLY A 72 35.48 22.60 27.55
C GLY A 72 36.00 21.74 26.39
N SER A 73 37.32 21.54 26.33
CA SER A 73 37.99 20.76 25.28
C SER A 73 38.26 19.30 25.72
N PRO A 74 38.31 18.34 24.78
CA PRO A 74 38.13 18.51 23.34
C PRO A 74 36.66 18.79 22.97
N HIS A 75 36.48 19.54 21.87
CA HIS A 75 35.20 19.80 21.24
C HIS A 75 34.93 18.73 20.19
N ARG A 76 34.14 17.73 20.55
CA ARG A 76 33.75 16.64 19.66
C ARG A 76 32.46 16.97 18.93
N VAL A 77 32.37 16.59 17.66
CA VAL A 77 31.14 16.60 16.88
C VAL A 77 30.77 15.17 16.53
N VAL A 78 29.51 14.81 16.73
CA VAL A 78 28.92 13.55 16.26
C VAL A 78 27.81 13.94 15.30
N ALA A 79 27.84 13.46 14.07
CA ALA A 79 26.89 13.93 13.07
C ALA A 79 26.32 12.82 12.19
N CYS A 80 25.03 12.91 11.88
CA CYS A 80 24.28 11.94 11.08
C CYS A 80 23.54 12.64 9.92
N PRO A 81 23.17 11.92 8.85
CA PRO A 81 22.39 12.46 7.74
C PRO A 81 20.88 12.29 7.97
N LEU A 82 20.19 13.42 8.11
CA LEU A 82 18.75 13.46 8.38
C LEU A 82 17.90 13.38 7.10
N ASP A 83 18.42 13.71 5.93
CA ASP A 83 17.60 13.84 4.72
C ASP A 83 17.22 12.48 4.09
N ALA A 84 16.03 12.45 3.50
CA ALA A 84 15.51 11.36 2.69
C ALA A 84 15.45 11.75 1.22
N TYR A 85 15.70 10.77 0.36
CA TYR A 85 15.47 10.93 -1.07
C TYR A 85 13.99 11.19 -1.34
N GLY A 86 13.72 12.05 -2.29
CA GLY A 86 12.38 12.40 -2.70
C GLY A 86 12.38 13.11 -4.04
N TYR A 87 11.20 13.55 -4.43
CA TYR A 87 10.98 14.32 -5.63
C TYR A 87 10.41 15.68 -5.29
N ALA A 88 10.41 16.60 -6.24
CA ALA A 88 9.69 17.85 -6.19
C ALA A 88 8.65 17.85 -7.30
N VAL A 89 7.47 18.42 -7.04
CA VAL A 89 6.47 18.67 -8.09
C VAL A 89 7.10 19.60 -9.14
N SER A 90 7.28 19.09 -10.36
CA SER A 90 7.95 19.79 -11.46
C SER A 90 6.96 20.37 -12.47
N GLN A 91 5.75 19.81 -12.54
CA GLN A 91 4.66 20.31 -13.38
C GLN A 91 3.31 19.94 -12.76
N ILE A 92 2.33 20.84 -12.93
CA ILE A 92 0.91 20.58 -12.73
C ILE A 92 0.27 20.67 -14.11
N THR A 93 -0.39 19.60 -14.57
CA THR A 93 -1.00 19.55 -15.90
C THR A 93 -2.40 20.17 -15.90
N ALA A 94 -2.90 20.52 -17.09
CA ALA A 94 -4.25 21.07 -17.24
C ALA A 94 -5.32 20.10 -16.73
N ASP A 95 -5.12 18.80 -16.94
CA ASP A 95 -6.06 17.73 -16.56
C ASP A 95 -5.84 17.22 -15.12
N GLY A 96 -5.09 17.95 -14.29
CA GLY A 96 -4.99 17.68 -12.86
C GLY A 96 -3.96 16.63 -12.43
N TYR A 97 -3.04 16.23 -13.30
CA TYR A 97 -1.92 15.33 -12.95
C TYR A 97 -0.68 16.12 -12.52
N LEU A 98 0.21 15.46 -11.77
CA LEU A 98 1.53 16.00 -11.43
C LEU A 98 2.62 15.26 -12.22
N ARG A 99 3.66 16.02 -12.56
CA ARG A 99 4.98 15.48 -12.92
C ARG A 99 5.95 15.80 -11.81
N VAL A 100 6.97 14.96 -11.66
CA VAL A 100 7.97 15.09 -10.61
C VAL A 100 9.39 15.06 -11.14
N HIS A 101 10.32 15.57 -10.35
CA HIS A 101 11.75 15.48 -10.61
C HIS A 101 12.48 15.17 -9.29
N ARG A 102 13.50 14.30 -9.30
CA ARG A 102 14.30 14.00 -8.10
C ARG A 102 14.88 15.27 -7.50
N ILE A 103 14.89 15.36 -6.18
CA ILE A 103 15.63 16.39 -5.45
C ILE A 103 17.07 15.89 -5.28
N GLY A 104 18.03 16.64 -5.84
CA GLY A 104 19.44 16.21 -5.83
C GLY A 104 19.68 14.94 -6.66
N PRO A 105 20.73 14.17 -6.37
CA PRO A 105 21.05 12.94 -7.12
C PRO A 105 20.04 11.81 -6.85
N GLY A 106 19.34 11.83 -5.71
CA GLY A 106 18.48 10.74 -5.26
C GLY A 106 19.25 9.45 -4.96
N SER A 107 18.54 8.34 -4.90
CA SER A 107 19.14 7.00 -4.77
C SER A 107 19.87 6.58 -6.05
N ARG A 108 20.96 5.83 -5.87
CA ARG A 108 21.72 5.16 -6.94
C ARG A 108 21.15 3.79 -7.27
N HIS A 109 20.19 3.29 -6.51
CA HIS A 109 19.57 1.99 -6.76
C HIS A 109 18.78 2.03 -8.08
N PRO A 110 19.04 1.10 -9.02
CA PRO A 110 18.44 1.13 -10.35
C PRO A 110 16.90 0.97 -10.35
N LEU A 111 16.32 0.38 -9.30
CA LEU A 111 14.87 0.26 -9.15
C LEU A 111 14.23 1.38 -8.33
N TRP A 112 14.98 2.40 -7.92
CA TRP A 112 14.42 3.44 -7.05
C TRP A 112 13.17 4.08 -7.65
N ASP A 113 13.22 4.62 -8.87
CA ASP A 113 12.04 5.26 -9.47
C ASP A 113 10.94 4.21 -9.76
N GLN A 114 11.32 3.03 -10.27
CA GLN A 114 10.37 1.94 -10.54
C GLN A 114 9.60 1.47 -9.31
N SER A 115 10.23 1.44 -8.15
CA SER A 115 9.58 1.04 -6.89
C SER A 115 8.44 1.98 -6.48
N HIS A 116 8.30 3.13 -7.14
CA HIS A 116 7.21 4.07 -6.94
C HIS A 116 6.09 3.89 -7.96
N GLU A 117 6.14 2.99 -8.95
CA GLU A 117 5.09 2.78 -9.96
C GLU A 117 3.84 2.11 -9.36
N GLY A 118 2.66 2.71 -9.53
CA GLY A 118 1.38 2.15 -9.07
C GLY A 118 1.16 2.22 -7.55
N GLN A 119 1.76 3.17 -6.86
CA GLN A 119 1.89 3.21 -5.41
C GLN A 119 1.37 4.51 -4.82
N HIS A 120 1.06 4.50 -3.51
CA HIS A 120 0.76 5.71 -2.76
C HIS A 120 2.04 6.53 -2.50
N LEU A 121 2.02 7.80 -2.89
CA LEU A 121 3.00 8.82 -2.53
C LEU A 121 2.32 9.91 -1.71
N ARG A 122 3.12 10.75 -1.05
CA ARG A 122 2.62 11.89 -0.28
C ARG A 122 3.32 13.18 -0.69
N VAL A 123 2.54 14.19 -1.05
CA VAL A 123 3.00 15.55 -1.36
C VAL A 123 2.91 16.38 -0.08
N LEU A 124 4.03 16.88 0.44
CA LEU A 124 4.02 17.66 1.67
C LEU A 124 3.68 19.12 1.37
N THR A 125 2.41 19.49 1.58
CA THR A 125 1.93 20.86 1.37
C THR A 125 2.01 21.68 2.66
N ALA A 126 1.84 23.00 2.56
CA ALA A 126 1.80 23.89 3.72
C ALA A 126 0.65 23.58 4.71
N GLN A 127 -0.42 22.90 4.27
CA GLN A 127 -1.56 22.52 5.12
C GLN A 127 -1.43 21.12 5.71
N GLY A 128 -0.45 20.34 5.26
CA GLY A 128 -0.26 18.95 5.61
C GLY A 128 -0.06 18.07 4.38
N PRO A 129 0.30 16.79 4.56
CA PRO A 129 0.54 15.88 3.45
C PRO A 129 -0.75 15.51 2.70
N VAL A 130 -0.69 15.53 1.37
CA VAL A 130 -1.73 15.02 0.47
C VAL A 130 -1.26 13.72 -0.18
N ILE A 131 -1.99 12.63 0.04
CA ILE A 131 -1.76 11.33 -0.59
C ILE A 131 -2.22 11.36 -2.05
N VAL A 132 -1.38 10.81 -2.91
CA VAL A 132 -1.54 10.73 -4.36
C VAL A 132 -1.14 9.34 -4.82
N VAL A 133 -1.57 8.93 -6.01
CA VAL A 133 -1.22 7.62 -6.60
C VAL A 133 -0.33 7.87 -7.80
N SER A 134 0.79 7.17 -7.90
CA SER A 134 1.54 7.15 -9.16
C SER A 134 0.83 6.28 -10.19
N ALA A 135 0.68 6.80 -11.41
CA ALA A 135 0.08 6.07 -12.50
C ALA A 135 0.93 4.84 -12.87
N VAL A 136 0.26 3.81 -13.34
CA VAL A 136 0.85 2.59 -13.90
C VAL A 136 -0.02 2.07 -15.02
N ALA A 137 0.59 1.48 -16.04
CA ALA A 137 -0.14 0.84 -17.11
C ALA A 137 -1.06 -0.26 -16.55
N ASN A 138 -2.30 -0.31 -16.99
CA ASN A 138 -3.26 -1.27 -16.46
C ASN A 138 -2.90 -2.71 -16.87
N GLY A 139 -3.11 -3.66 -15.95
CA GLY A 139 -2.85 -5.08 -16.22
C GLY A 139 -3.59 -5.62 -17.45
N HIS A 140 -4.82 -5.16 -17.69
CA HIS A 140 -5.64 -5.57 -18.84
C HIS A 140 -5.15 -5.03 -20.19
N PHE A 141 -4.25 -4.03 -20.18
CA PHE A 141 -3.60 -3.51 -21.38
C PHE A 141 -2.17 -4.02 -21.54
N ALA A 142 -1.75 -5.04 -20.78
CA ALA A 142 -0.38 -5.58 -20.82
C ALA A 142 0.13 -5.91 -22.23
N ALA A 143 -0.74 -6.32 -23.16
CA ALA A 143 -0.37 -6.56 -24.56
C ALA A 143 0.08 -5.27 -25.29
N GLN A 144 -0.52 -4.12 -24.98
CA GLN A 144 -0.11 -2.81 -25.51
C GLN A 144 1.27 -2.41 -24.97
N HIS A 145 1.54 -2.77 -23.72
CA HIS A 145 2.77 -2.44 -23.00
C HIS A 145 3.83 -3.56 -23.05
N GLN A 146 3.66 -4.61 -23.86
CA GLN A 146 4.55 -5.77 -23.85
C GLN A 146 6.01 -5.40 -24.21
N ASN A 147 6.18 -4.40 -25.09
CA ASN A 147 7.47 -3.91 -25.56
C ASN A 147 8.13 -2.90 -24.60
N GLU A 148 7.47 -2.52 -23.51
CA GLU A 148 8.01 -1.63 -22.49
C GLU A 148 8.90 -2.41 -21.52
N THR A 149 10.14 -2.62 -21.94
CA THR A 149 11.13 -3.39 -21.18
C THR A 149 12.11 -2.50 -20.41
N ALA A 150 12.17 -1.20 -20.68
CA ALA A 150 13.05 -0.28 -19.98
C ALA A 150 12.63 -0.11 -18.52
N LEU A 151 13.62 0.00 -17.62
CA LEU A 151 13.36 0.38 -16.23
C LEU A 151 12.71 1.77 -16.17
N ILE A 152 11.73 1.91 -15.29
CA ILE A 152 11.05 3.18 -15.03
C ILE A 152 12.03 4.18 -14.42
N THR A 153 11.96 5.42 -14.89
CA THR A 153 12.73 6.56 -14.39
C THR A 153 11.78 7.65 -13.86
N GLN A 154 12.32 8.67 -13.19
CA GLN A 154 11.54 9.84 -12.77
C GLN A 154 10.74 10.49 -13.91
N ASN A 155 11.21 10.37 -15.16
CA ASN A 155 10.56 10.95 -16.33
C ASN A 155 9.33 10.16 -16.76
N ASP A 156 9.08 9.00 -16.17
CA ASP A 156 7.92 8.16 -16.46
C ASP A 156 6.86 8.32 -15.36
N LEU A 157 7.21 8.90 -14.20
CA LEU A 157 6.32 9.06 -13.05
C LEU A 157 5.29 10.18 -13.26
N TRP A 158 4.03 9.79 -13.41
CA TRP A 158 2.85 10.66 -13.32
C TRP A 158 2.18 10.42 -11.97
N LEU A 159 1.76 11.49 -11.29
CA LEU A 159 0.98 11.35 -10.05
C LEU A 159 -0.45 11.84 -10.30
N ASP A 160 -1.41 10.96 -10.03
CA ASP A 160 -2.83 11.23 -9.99
C ASP A 160 -3.20 11.71 -8.59
N VAL A 161 -3.78 12.90 -8.48
CA VAL A 161 -4.19 13.49 -7.20
C VAL A 161 -5.70 13.36 -6.96
N GLY A 162 -6.40 12.74 -7.90
CA GLY A 162 -7.85 12.65 -7.88
C GLY A 162 -8.59 13.90 -8.38
N ALA A 163 -7.88 14.84 -9.01
CA ALA A 163 -8.43 16.06 -9.57
C ALA A 163 -8.77 15.91 -11.07
N ASP A 164 -9.64 16.79 -11.54
CA ASP A 164 -10.02 16.94 -12.96
C ASP A 164 -9.38 18.18 -13.61
N SER A 165 -8.67 19.01 -12.84
CA SER A 165 -8.06 20.25 -13.34
C SER A 165 -6.88 20.74 -12.50
N ALA A 166 -6.06 21.61 -13.07
CA ALA A 166 -5.01 22.33 -12.35
C ALA A 166 -5.56 23.19 -11.19
N GLU A 167 -6.75 23.76 -11.35
CA GLU A 167 -7.42 24.56 -10.33
C GLU A 167 -7.80 23.70 -9.11
N GLU A 168 -8.28 22.49 -9.33
CA GLU A 168 -8.56 21.54 -8.26
C GLU A 168 -7.28 21.09 -7.54
N VAL A 169 -6.17 20.86 -8.28
CA VAL A 169 -4.86 20.60 -7.66
C VAL A 169 -4.45 21.76 -6.74
N ALA A 170 -4.60 23.00 -7.21
CA ALA A 170 -4.28 24.17 -6.41
C ALA A 170 -5.20 24.30 -5.17
N ALA A 171 -6.47 23.92 -5.29
CA ALA A 171 -7.42 23.89 -4.17
C ALA A 171 -7.05 22.84 -3.11
N LEU A 172 -6.38 21.74 -3.49
CA LEU A 172 -5.82 20.77 -2.54
C LEU A 172 -4.62 21.35 -1.75
N GLY A 173 -4.04 22.47 -2.20
CA GLY A 173 -2.89 23.13 -1.60
C GLY A 173 -1.54 22.79 -2.24
N ILE A 174 -1.55 21.93 -3.27
CA ILE A 174 -0.34 21.45 -3.95
C ILE A 174 0.21 22.55 -4.87
N ARG A 175 1.53 22.75 -4.82
CA ARG A 175 2.26 23.75 -5.60
C ARG A 175 3.50 23.15 -6.26
N LEU A 176 4.02 23.84 -7.28
CA LEU A 176 5.34 23.55 -7.81
C LEU A 176 6.38 23.59 -6.69
N LEU A 177 7.33 22.66 -6.75
CA LEU A 177 8.40 22.44 -5.79
C LEU A 177 7.99 21.88 -4.43
N ASP A 178 6.71 21.57 -4.19
CA ASP A 178 6.33 20.81 -3.01
C ASP A 178 7.04 19.44 -3.06
N PRO A 179 7.64 18.98 -1.94
CA PRO A 179 8.35 17.73 -1.92
C PRO A 179 7.38 16.54 -1.90
N VAL A 180 7.75 15.49 -2.62
CA VAL A 180 7.00 14.25 -2.73
C VAL A 180 7.86 13.12 -2.19
N LEU A 181 7.31 12.39 -1.22
CA LEU A 181 7.92 11.21 -0.63
C LEU A 181 7.05 9.98 -0.89
N ARG A 182 7.64 8.81 -0.72
CA ARG A 182 6.87 7.57 -0.67
C ARG A 182 5.96 7.57 0.57
N ASN A 183 4.69 7.16 0.42
CA ASN A 183 3.80 6.93 1.57
C ASN A 183 4.03 5.51 2.10
N LEU A 184 4.78 5.40 3.21
CA LEU A 184 5.03 4.15 3.91
C LEU A 184 4.83 4.37 5.42
N PRO A 185 4.17 3.43 6.12
CA PRO A 185 4.13 3.46 7.58
C PRO A 185 5.50 3.10 8.16
N ALA A 186 5.67 3.35 9.47
CA ALA A 186 6.79 2.80 10.22
C ALA A 186 6.78 1.25 10.11
N TRP A 187 7.84 0.69 9.51
CA TRP A 187 7.90 -0.72 9.15
C TRP A 187 9.03 -1.45 9.91
N ALA A 188 8.62 -2.37 10.77
CA ALA A 188 9.49 -3.29 11.47
C ALA A 188 8.88 -4.70 11.41
N TYR A 189 9.74 -5.72 11.39
CA TYR A 189 9.35 -7.12 11.40
C TYR A 189 10.47 -7.99 11.94
N ALA A 190 10.12 -9.03 12.71
CA ALA A 190 11.09 -9.77 13.51
C ALA A 190 12.01 -8.79 14.28
N ASP A 191 13.31 -8.88 14.06
CA ASP A 191 14.34 -7.99 14.62
C ASP A 191 14.96 -7.05 13.55
N GLU A 192 14.20 -6.73 12.49
CA GLU A 192 14.61 -5.84 11.40
C GLU A 192 13.74 -4.58 11.37
N VAL A 193 14.36 -3.48 11.00
CA VAL A 193 13.69 -2.24 10.61
C VAL A 193 13.94 -2.02 9.12
N ALA A 194 12.89 -1.64 8.38
CA ALA A 194 13.04 -1.45 6.94
C ALA A 194 12.33 -0.20 6.42
N GLY A 195 12.89 0.37 5.35
CA GLY A 195 12.31 1.50 4.64
C GLY A 195 13.36 2.40 4.00
N PRO A 196 12.92 3.53 3.41
CA PRO A 196 13.80 4.40 2.67
C PRO A 196 14.92 4.96 3.55
N ARG A 197 16.17 4.73 3.14
CA ARG A 197 17.35 5.20 3.86
C ARG A 197 17.42 4.73 5.31
N ALA A 198 16.95 3.52 5.61
CA ALA A 198 16.95 2.96 6.96
C ALA A 198 18.30 3.13 7.67
N GLY A 199 19.42 2.86 6.99
CA GLY A 199 20.75 3.03 7.57
C GLY A 199 21.06 4.45 8.04
N ALA A 200 20.75 5.46 7.22
CA ALA A 200 20.88 6.88 7.57
C ALA A 200 20.03 7.25 8.79
N ARG A 201 18.80 6.73 8.84
CA ARG A 201 17.82 7.03 9.88
C ARG A 201 18.18 6.36 11.21
N ILE A 202 18.71 5.15 11.19
CA ILE A 202 19.29 4.50 12.38
C ILE A 202 20.50 5.28 12.88
N SER A 203 21.37 5.76 11.99
CA SER A 203 22.49 6.64 12.36
C SER A 203 22.00 7.90 13.09
N CYS A 204 20.89 8.51 12.67
CA CYS A 204 20.29 9.62 13.42
C CYS A 204 19.60 9.22 14.71
N ALA A 205 18.95 8.06 14.78
CA ALA A 205 18.42 7.51 16.02
C ALA A 205 19.52 7.33 17.08
N VAL A 206 20.71 6.87 16.66
CA VAL A 206 21.89 6.73 17.51
C VAL A 206 22.37 8.08 18.02
N ALA A 207 22.59 9.06 17.13
CA ALA A 207 23.03 10.40 17.52
C ALA A 207 22.04 11.06 18.51
N PHE A 208 20.75 10.99 18.21
CA PHE A 208 19.71 11.61 19.02
C PHE A 208 19.59 10.94 20.38
N SER A 209 19.51 9.61 20.43
CA SER A 209 19.39 8.86 21.69
C SER A 209 20.62 9.07 22.59
N ALA A 210 21.82 9.13 22.00
CA ALA A 210 23.05 9.45 22.73
C ALA A 210 23.05 10.89 23.31
N ALA A 211 22.55 11.87 22.55
CA ALA A 211 22.41 13.24 23.01
C ALA A 211 21.39 13.37 24.16
N GLU A 212 20.24 12.70 24.04
CA GLU A 212 19.21 12.69 25.09
C GLU A 212 19.70 11.97 26.37
N ALA A 213 20.53 10.95 26.24
CA ALA A 213 21.19 10.29 27.38
C ALA A 213 22.33 11.12 28.00
N GLY A 214 22.68 12.29 27.43
CA GLY A 214 23.77 13.12 27.91
C GLY A 214 25.15 12.47 27.74
N LEU A 215 25.32 11.64 26.70
CA LEU A 215 26.61 11.02 26.41
C LEU A 215 27.64 12.11 26.04
N ASN A 216 28.79 12.08 26.71
CA ASN A 216 29.90 13.01 26.52
C ASN A 216 31.21 12.31 26.90
N GLY A 217 32.37 12.86 26.55
CA GLY A 217 33.65 12.38 27.09
C GLY A 217 33.75 12.53 28.61
N ALA A 218 34.80 11.99 29.22
CA ALA A 218 35.13 12.26 30.63
C ALA A 218 35.51 13.74 30.87
N ARG A 219 35.94 14.42 29.80
CA ARG A 219 36.20 15.86 29.73
C ARG A 219 35.71 16.36 28.37
N GLY A 220 35.51 17.67 28.26
CA GLY A 220 35.15 18.32 27.01
C GLY A 220 33.65 18.39 26.75
N SER A 221 33.30 18.67 25.50
CA SER A 221 31.92 18.77 25.03
C SER A 221 31.71 17.93 23.78
N THR A 222 30.55 17.28 23.67
CA THR A 222 30.08 16.63 22.44
C THR A 222 28.90 17.40 21.88
N SER A 223 29.00 17.87 20.63
CA SER A 223 27.89 18.44 19.87
C SER A 223 27.35 17.39 18.92
N TYR A 224 26.09 16.99 19.14
CA TYR A 224 25.37 16.09 18.26
C TYR A 224 24.69 16.91 17.17
N VAL A 225 24.84 16.52 15.90
CA VAL A 225 24.34 17.23 14.73
C VAL A 225 23.49 16.30 13.88
N LEU A 226 22.20 16.58 13.74
CA LEU A 226 21.38 16.00 12.68
C LEU A 226 21.53 16.88 11.45
N SER A 227 22.37 16.44 10.52
CA SER A 227 22.76 17.20 9.34
C SER A 227 21.67 17.12 8.28
N VAL A 228 21.28 18.26 7.73
CA VAL A 228 20.39 18.33 6.57
C VAL A 228 21.20 18.24 5.26
N GLN A 229 20.54 17.92 4.15
CA GLN A 229 21.09 17.89 2.80
C GLN A 229 22.41 17.10 2.65
N GLN A 230 22.49 15.90 3.24
CA GLN A 230 23.63 15.02 2.99
C GLN A 230 23.70 14.60 1.52
N SER A 231 22.56 14.32 0.89
CA SER A 231 22.48 13.96 -0.53
C SER A 231 22.99 15.05 -1.48
N LEU A 232 23.12 16.30 -1.03
CA LEU A 232 23.76 17.40 -1.74
C LEU A 232 25.21 17.61 -1.27
N GLY A 233 25.95 16.52 -1.06
CA GLY A 233 27.36 16.54 -0.67
C GLY A 233 27.60 17.16 0.70
N TRP A 234 26.73 16.83 1.68
CA TRP A 234 26.87 17.26 3.08
C TRP A 234 26.91 18.78 3.28
N THR A 235 26.15 19.53 2.48
CA THR A 235 26.12 21.00 2.59
C THR A 235 25.65 21.47 3.97
N GLY A 236 24.70 20.75 4.60
CA GLY A 236 24.30 21.03 5.99
C GLY A 236 25.44 20.85 6.98
N MET A 237 26.21 19.77 6.90
CA MET A 237 27.36 19.52 7.77
C MET A 237 28.38 20.65 7.69
N VAL A 238 28.69 21.12 6.48
CA VAL A 238 29.60 22.26 6.26
C VAL A 238 29.12 23.50 7.02
N SER A 239 27.82 23.81 7.01
CA SER A 239 27.24 24.89 7.81
C SER A 239 27.40 24.66 9.30
N ALA A 240 27.05 23.46 9.80
CA ALA A 240 27.11 23.14 11.22
C ALA A 240 28.55 23.25 11.76
N LEU A 241 29.53 22.69 11.04
CA LEU A 241 30.94 22.78 11.41
C LEU A 241 31.43 24.23 11.44
N ARG A 242 30.96 25.10 10.52
CA ARG A 242 31.31 26.52 10.52
C ARG A 242 30.65 27.29 11.66
N TRP A 243 29.42 26.94 12.01
CA TRP A 243 28.66 27.59 13.07
C TRP A 243 29.18 27.23 14.47
N LEU A 244 29.63 26.00 14.69
CA LEU A 244 30.23 25.57 15.94
C LEU A 244 31.55 26.31 16.23
N PRO A 245 31.83 26.68 17.49
CA PRO A 245 32.96 27.55 17.83
C PRO A 245 34.32 26.89 17.61
N ALA A 246 34.44 25.59 17.89
CA ALA A 246 35.65 24.79 17.72
C ALA A 246 35.26 23.32 17.49
N VAL A 247 36.10 22.59 16.73
CA VAL A 247 35.92 21.16 16.46
C VAL A 247 37.31 20.53 16.47
N ASP A 248 37.60 19.72 17.48
CA ASP A 248 38.85 18.98 17.61
C ASP A 248 38.73 17.59 16.99
N GLU A 249 37.56 16.97 17.14
CA GLU A 249 37.26 15.60 16.72
C GLU A 249 35.90 15.54 16.02
N LEU A 250 35.82 14.83 14.90
CA LEU A 250 34.58 14.60 14.16
C LEU A 250 34.30 13.10 14.05
N VAL A 251 33.11 12.70 14.47
CA VAL A 251 32.57 11.35 14.28
C VAL A 251 31.37 11.47 13.34
N VAL A 252 31.45 10.82 12.18
CA VAL A 252 30.34 10.75 11.22
C VAL A 252 29.65 9.41 11.36
N LEU A 253 28.35 9.45 11.63
CA LEU A 253 27.46 8.30 11.56
C LEU A 253 26.91 8.23 10.13
N ASP A 254 27.53 7.41 9.29
CA ASP A 254 27.23 7.28 7.87
C ASP A 254 25.98 6.42 7.63
N PRO A 255 25.29 6.54 6.48
CA PRO A 255 24.16 5.66 6.15
C PRO A 255 24.49 4.17 6.15
N GLY A 256 25.74 3.80 5.83
CA GLY A 256 26.14 2.39 5.77
C GLY A 256 25.93 1.74 4.41
N GLU A 257 26.57 0.59 4.25
CA GLU A 257 26.52 -0.27 3.07
C GLU A 257 26.38 -1.72 3.54
N ALA A 258 26.67 -2.71 2.68
CA ALA A 258 26.55 -4.14 3.02
C ALA A 258 27.33 -4.55 4.27
N GLU A 259 28.45 -3.87 4.56
CA GLU A 259 29.27 -4.11 5.74
C GLU A 259 29.29 -2.89 6.67
N ALA A 260 29.32 -3.15 7.98
CA ALA A 260 29.49 -2.11 8.98
C ALA A 260 30.90 -1.49 8.89
N ARG A 261 31.02 -0.20 9.24
CA ARG A 261 32.29 0.53 9.24
C ARG A 261 32.60 1.11 10.61
N ASN A 262 33.87 1.05 11.00
CA ASN A 262 34.42 1.73 12.16
C ASN A 262 35.89 2.00 11.92
N GLU A 263 36.20 3.14 11.31
CA GLU A 263 37.55 3.44 10.85
C GLU A 263 37.87 4.94 10.95
N ALA A 264 39.15 5.24 11.13
CA ALA A 264 39.65 6.60 10.95
C ALA A 264 39.81 6.85 9.45
N VAL A 265 39.34 8.00 8.98
CA VAL A 265 39.41 8.39 7.57
C VAL A 265 40.00 9.78 7.45
N ASP A 266 40.70 10.03 6.33
CA ASP A 266 41.38 11.32 6.08
C ASP A 266 40.53 12.29 5.25
N SER A 267 39.42 11.82 4.68
CA SER A 267 38.55 12.58 3.76
C SER A 267 37.10 12.10 3.83
N LEU A 268 36.15 13.00 3.57
CA LEU A 268 34.71 12.73 3.37
C LEU A 268 34.24 13.20 1.98
N GLY A 269 35.16 13.61 1.11
CA GLY A 269 34.88 14.18 -0.20
C GLY A 269 35.00 15.71 -0.25
N ALA A 270 35.08 16.24 -1.48
CA ALA A 270 35.65 17.55 -1.80
C ALA A 270 35.20 18.73 -0.91
N SER A 271 33.90 19.03 -0.85
CA SER A 271 33.40 20.23 -0.13
C SER A 271 33.60 20.15 1.39
N LEU A 272 33.61 18.93 1.95
CA LEU A 272 33.88 18.69 3.36
C LEU A 272 35.38 18.78 3.64
N ASP A 273 36.22 18.21 2.78
CA ASP A 273 37.68 18.19 2.94
C ASP A 273 38.26 19.61 3.05
N ASP A 274 37.76 20.55 2.24
CA ASP A 274 38.12 21.97 2.34
C ASP A 274 37.82 22.56 3.72
N VAL A 275 36.67 22.20 4.31
CA VAL A 275 36.24 22.68 5.63
C VAL A 275 37.08 22.02 6.73
N LEU A 276 37.32 20.71 6.62
CA LEU A 276 38.17 19.97 7.56
C LEU A 276 39.57 20.59 7.61
N GLN A 277 40.16 20.89 6.44
CA GLN A 277 41.48 21.53 6.35
C GLN A 277 41.47 22.96 6.90
N GLN A 278 40.52 23.81 6.48
CA GLN A 278 40.43 25.20 6.93
C GLN A 278 40.20 25.33 8.43
N ARG A 279 39.46 24.39 9.03
CA ARG A 279 39.15 24.35 10.46
C ARG A 279 40.21 23.60 11.26
N GLY A 280 41.18 22.97 10.61
CA GLY A 280 42.23 22.20 11.25
C GLY A 280 41.71 21.00 12.03
N ILE A 281 40.64 20.35 11.57
CA ILE A 281 40.07 19.15 12.20
C ILE A 281 41.02 17.98 11.90
N ARG A 282 41.61 17.40 12.94
CA ARG A 282 42.70 16.41 12.80
C ARG A 282 42.28 14.97 13.04
N SER A 283 41.14 14.77 13.69
CA SER A 283 40.63 13.44 13.98
C SER A 283 39.24 13.31 13.38
N LEU A 284 39.13 12.39 12.42
CA LEU A 284 37.89 12.06 11.76
C LEU A 284 37.71 10.54 11.84
N ARG A 285 36.54 10.12 12.33
CA ARG A 285 36.13 8.72 12.39
C ARG A 285 34.78 8.54 11.73
N LEU A 286 34.66 7.50 10.93
CA LEU A 286 33.41 7.11 10.29
C LEU A 286 32.90 5.83 10.95
N LEU A 287 31.64 5.86 11.40
CA LEU A 287 30.90 4.73 11.93
C LEU A 287 29.68 4.51 11.04
N ALA A 288 29.38 3.27 10.68
CA ALA A 288 28.21 2.95 9.87
C ALA A 288 27.64 1.57 10.25
N PRO A 289 26.31 1.39 10.23
CA PRO A 289 25.71 0.07 10.40
C PRO A 289 25.92 -0.79 9.14
N ALA A 290 25.78 -2.10 9.27
CA ALA A 290 25.56 -2.94 8.10
C ALA A 290 24.09 -2.79 7.62
N VAL A 291 23.92 -2.63 6.32
CA VAL A 291 22.63 -2.38 5.66
C VAL A 291 22.44 -3.37 4.53
N ARG A 292 21.33 -4.11 4.57
CA ARG A 292 20.94 -5.02 3.49
C ARG A 292 20.15 -4.22 2.45
N ASP A 293 20.46 -4.45 1.17
CA ASP A 293 19.89 -3.71 0.03
C ASP A 293 20.08 -2.19 0.16
N ALA A 294 21.29 -1.76 0.52
CA ALA A 294 21.62 -0.35 0.69
C ALA A 294 21.21 0.48 -0.54
N ASP A 295 20.67 1.68 -0.31
CA ASP A 295 20.13 2.61 -1.30
C ASP A 295 18.80 2.16 -1.96
N ALA A 296 18.29 0.95 -1.72
CA ALA A 296 16.98 0.51 -2.20
C ALA A 296 15.81 1.21 -1.48
N LEU A 297 14.57 1.05 -1.98
CA LEU A 297 13.40 1.62 -1.31
C LEU A 297 13.21 1.05 0.11
N MET A 298 13.40 -0.26 0.25
CA MET A 298 13.30 -0.97 1.52
C MET A 298 14.67 -1.46 1.97
N GLU A 299 15.58 -0.53 2.27
CA GLU A 299 16.80 -0.85 3.03
C GLU A 299 16.44 -1.53 4.34
N ARG A 300 17.30 -2.43 4.83
CA ARG A 300 17.04 -3.16 6.07
C ARG A 300 18.23 -3.11 7.01
N VAL A 301 17.95 -2.84 8.28
CA VAL A 301 18.94 -2.82 9.36
C VAL A 301 18.42 -3.69 10.49
N SER A 302 19.25 -4.66 10.91
CA SER A 302 18.90 -5.52 12.03
C SER A 302 19.11 -4.78 13.36
N LEU A 303 18.41 -5.20 14.40
CA LEU A 303 18.65 -4.69 15.75
C LEU A 303 20.08 -4.93 16.22
N VAL A 304 20.67 -6.05 15.84
CA VAL A 304 22.08 -6.36 16.14
C VAL A 304 23.01 -5.31 15.53
N ASP A 305 22.76 -4.93 14.27
CA ASP A 305 23.57 -3.93 13.56
C ASP A 305 23.34 -2.52 14.13
N ALA A 306 22.12 -2.18 14.53
CA ALA A 306 21.79 -0.91 15.19
C ALA A 306 22.43 -0.79 16.58
N ASP A 307 22.34 -1.84 17.40
CA ASP A 307 22.95 -1.89 18.74
C ASP A 307 24.48 -1.87 18.65
N ALA A 308 25.07 -2.51 17.63
CA ALA A 308 26.49 -2.46 17.36
C ALA A 308 26.95 -1.04 17.00
N LEU A 309 26.19 -0.29 16.22
CA LEU A 309 26.49 1.11 15.91
C LEU A 309 26.43 2.01 17.16
N MET A 310 25.40 1.86 17.99
CA MET A 310 25.31 2.55 19.29
C MET A 310 26.51 2.23 20.17
N SER A 311 26.87 0.94 20.26
CA SER A 311 28.01 0.48 21.04
C SER A 311 29.33 1.06 20.53
N ALA A 312 29.53 1.12 19.22
CA ALA A 312 30.71 1.72 18.61
C ALA A 312 30.81 3.22 18.92
N LEU A 313 29.69 3.96 18.88
CA LEU A 313 29.67 5.37 19.24
C LEU A 313 30.02 5.59 20.73
N VAL A 314 29.43 4.78 21.62
CA VAL A 314 29.72 4.84 23.06
C VAL A 314 31.20 4.58 23.32
N GLU A 315 31.78 3.56 22.69
CA GLU A 315 33.20 3.23 22.84
C GLU A 315 34.11 4.36 22.33
N VAL A 316 33.74 5.05 21.24
CA VAL A 316 34.50 6.21 20.74
C VAL A 316 34.44 7.42 21.69
N ILE A 317 33.29 7.66 22.34
CA ILE A 317 33.08 8.86 23.16
C ILE A 317 33.52 8.65 24.62
N ARG A 318 33.08 7.54 25.22
CA ARG A 318 33.28 7.19 26.63
C ARG A 318 33.29 5.66 26.79
N PRO A 319 34.45 5.01 26.59
CA PRO A 319 34.62 3.58 26.83
C PRO A 319 34.05 3.13 28.18
N GLY A 320 33.31 2.02 28.18
CA GLY A 320 32.70 1.44 29.38
C GLY A 320 31.48 2.17 29.94
N ALA A 321 30.96 3.20 29.27
CA ALA A 321 29.67 3.80 29.63
C ALA A 321 28.49 2.87 29.28
N ALA A 322 27.36 3.05 29.98
CA ALA A 322 26.13 2.35 29.65
C ALA A 322 25.59 2.78 28.28
N LEU A 323 24.99 1.83 27.55
CA LEU A 323 24.33 2.12 26.28
C LEU A 323 23.09 2.99 26.52
N PRO A 324 22.91 4.08 25.76
CA PRO A 324 21.66 4.84 25.73
C PRO A 324 20.45 3.97 25.37
N LEU A 325 19.29 4.30 25.94
CA LEU A 325 18.01 3.74 25.50
C LEU A 325 17.59 4.38 24.17
N TRP A 326 16.97 3.60 23.30
CA TRP A 326 16.38 4.10 22.07
C TRP A 326 15.25 5.09 22.35
N VAL A 327 15.31 6.26 21.71
CA VAL A 327 14.25 7.28 21.77
C VAL A 327 13.48 7.25 20.44
N ALA A 328 12.16 7.21 20.49
CA ALA A 328 11.32 7.26 19.29
C ALA A 328 11.38 8.65 18.63
N ALA A 329 11.29 8.69 17.30
CA ALA A 329 11.03 9.92 16.57
C ALA A 329 9.54 10.32 16.70
N PRO A 330 9.20 11.60 16.44
CA PRO A 330 7.82 12.03 16.32
C PRO A 330 7.07 11.24 15.24
N ALA A 331 5.75 11.11 15.41
CA ALA A 331 4.90 10.55 14.36
C ALA A 331 4.96 11.41 13.09
N GLN A 332 4.77 10.77 11.93
CA GLN A 332 4.61 11.46 10.66
C GLN A 332 3.47 12.47 10.72
N ALA A 333 3.56 13.51 9.90
CA ALA A 333 2.48 14.48 9.78
C ALA A 333 1.19 13.78 9.31
N GLN A 334 0.07 14.12 9.93
CA GLN A 334 -1.22 13.53 9.59
C GLN A 334 -1.63 13.98 8.18
N GLU A 335 -1.94 13.02 7.33
CA GLU A 335 -2.49 13.27 6.00
C GLU A 335 -3.85 13.95 6.07
N ILE A 336 -4.14 14.77 5.07
CA ILE A 336 -5.36 15.60 5.07
C ILE A 336 -6.43 15.07 4.11
N ASN A 337 -6.11 14.10 3.24
CA ASN A 337 -7.04 13.46 2.30
C ASN A 337 -8.35 13.02 2.95
N ASN A 338 -8.21 12.37 4.10
CA ASN A 338 -9.31 11.74 4.81
C ASN A 338 -10.11 12.73 5.67
N ASP A 339 -9.81 14.03 5.62
CA ASP A 339 -10.65 15.08 6.21
C ASP A 339 -11.96 15.18 5.41
N PRO A 340 -13.13 14.84 6.00
CA PRO A 340 -14.40 14.92 5.30
C PRO A 340 -14.68 16.32 4.76
N ALA A 341 -14.12 17.40 5.34
CA ALA A 341 -14.29 18.77 4.87
C ALA A 341 -13.69 19.03 3.48
N ARG A 342 -12.75 18.19 3.03
CA ARG A 342 -12.17 18.25 1.68
C ARG A 342 -12.99 17.52 0.62
N PHE A 343 -13.96 16.72 1.06
CA PHE A 343 -14.90 16.08 0.16
C PHE A 343 -15.72 17.13 -0.60
N GLY A 344 -15.88 16.94 -1.91
CA GLY A 344 -16.54 17.90 -2.78
C GLY A 344 -18.01 18.14 -2.43
N PRO A 345 -18.58 19.28 -2.83
CA PRO A 345 -19.98 19.59 -2.60
C PRO A 345 -20.90 18.68 -3.44
N HIS A 346 -21.67 17.81 -2.79
CA HIS A 346 -22.64 16.94 -3.46
C HIS A 346 -23.97 16.85 -2.69
N PRO A 347 -25.14 16.84 -3.36
CA PRO A 347 -26.45 16.73 -2.69
C PRO A 347 -26.59 15.48 -1.82
N GLN A 348 -25.93 14.38 -2.20
CA GLN A 348 -25.94 13.11 -1.48
C GLN A 348 -24.62 12.84 -0.75
N ARG A 349 -23.89 13.87 -0.31
CA ARG A 349 -22.57 13.73 0.33
C ARG A 349 -22.53 12.69 1.46
N ALA A 350 -23.53 12.68 2.35
CA ALA A 350 -23.57 11.71 3.46
C ALA A 350 -23.65 10.25 2.97
N ARG A 351 -24.37 10.01 1.87
CA ARG A 351 -24.48 8.70 1.24
C ARG A 351 -23.16 8.27 0.60
N LEU A 352 -22.51 9.15 -0.14
CA LEU A 352 -21.21 8.85 -0.76
C LEU A 352 -20.15 8.51 0.28
N LEU A 353 -20.10 9.26 1.40
CA LEU A 353 -19.18 8.95 2.50
C LEU A 353 -19.51 7.62 3.18
N ALA A 354 -20.79 7.26 3.34
CA ALA A 354 -21.19 5.97 3.89
C ALA A 354 -20.76 4.80 2.96
N ILE A 355 -20.93 4.96 1.64
CA ILE A 355 -20.44 4.00 0.64
C ILE A 355 -18.92 3.87 0.75
N GLY A 356 -18.20 4.99 0.84
CA GLY A 356 -16.75 5.01 1.01
C GLY A 356 -16.29 4.27 2.28
N GLN A 357 -17.01 4.41 3.40
CA GLN A 357 -16.72 3.68 4.64
C GLN A 357 -16.93 2.16 4.51
N THR A 358 -17.99 1.72 3.83
CA THR A 358 -18.21 0.30 3.54
C THR A 358 -17.13 -0.24 2.61
N LEU A 359 -16.79 0.53 1.57
CA LEU A 359 -15.73 0.19 0.63
C LEU A 359 -14.38 0.04 1.31
N ASP A 360 -14.00 1.01 2.16
CA ASP A 360 -12.76 0.98 2.92
C ASP A 360 -12.64 -0.29 3.78
N ALA A 361 -13.68 -0.60 4.55
CA ALA A 361 -13.71 -1.79 5.37
C ALA A 361 -13.54 -3.07 4.54
N LEU A 362 -14.12 -3.14 3.34
CA LEU A 362 -13.92 -4.31 2.47
C LEU A 362 -12.54 -4.30 1.81
N ALA A 363 -12.07 -3.15 1.31
CA ALA A 363 -10.79 -3.01 0.62
C ALA A 363 -9.60 -3.35 1.53
N GLU A 364 -9.60 -2.90 2.79
CA GLU A 364 -8.53 -3.19 3.75
C GLU A 364 -8.49 -4.65 4.23
N THR A 365 -9.49 -5.45 3.88
CA THR A 365 -9.48 -6.89 4.20
C THR A 365 -8.63 -7.64 3.18
N TYR A 366 -7.67 -8.44 3.64
CA TYR A 366 -6.84 -9.27 2.77
C TYR A 366 -7.59 -10.51 2.31
N ALA A 367 -7.60 -10.79 1.01
CA ALA A 367 -8.29 -11.97 0.46
C ALA A 367 -7.80 -12.30 -0.96
N VAL A 368 -6.62 -12.91 -1.08
CA VAL A 368 -6.16 -13.46 -2.36
C VAL A 368 -6.95 -14.74 -2.71
N PRO A 369 -6.91 -15.23 -3.97
CA PRO A 369 -7.57 -16.47 -4.35
C PRO A 369 -7.32 -17.63 -3.37
N ARG A 370 -8.40 -18.30 -2.93
CA ARG A 370 -8.48 -19.37 -1.90
C ARG A 370 -8.41 -18.91 -0.45
N HIS A 371 -8.23 -17.62 -0.19
CA HIS A 371 -8.11 -17.02 1.14
C HIS A 371 -9.17 -15.94 1.38
N GLU A 372 -10.34 -16.05 0.74
CA GLU A 372 -11.35 -14.99 0.64
C GLU A 372 -12.28 -14.87 1.85
N GLY A 373 -12.29 -15.84 2.76
CA GLY A 373 -13.40 -15.91 3.71
C GLY A 373 -13.39 -14.83 4.79
N GLY A 374 -12.28 -14.09 4.97
CA GLY A 374 -12.30 -12.85 5.76
C GLY A 374 -13.25 -11.79 5.16
N VAL A 375 -13.22 -11.63 3.83
CA VAL A 375 -14.16 -10.77 3.10
C VAL A 375 -15.56 -11.36 3.13
N ARG A 376 -15.70 -12.66 2.87
CA ARG A 376 -17.00 -13.36 2.95
C ARG A 376 -17.70 -13.13 4.28
N GLN A 377 -16.95 -13.23 5.38
CA GLN A 377 -17.49 -13.02 6.72
C GLN A 377 -17.95 -11.58 6.93
N ARG A 378 -17.18 -10.58 6.47
CA ARG A 378 -17.60 -9.17 6.52
C ARG A 378 -18.85 -8.91 5.70
N VAL A 379 -18.97 -9.50 4.51
CA VAL A 379 -20.20 -9.40 3.70
C VAL A 379 -21.37 -10.02 4.44
N LEU A 380 -21.23 -11.25 4.94
CA LEU A 380 -22.29 -11.95 5.69
C LEU A 380 -22.77 -11.18 6.93
N GLU A 381 -21.84 -10.58 7.68
CA GLU A 381 -22.12 -9.75 8.86
C GLU A 381 -22.82 -8.43 8.51
N ALA A 382 -22.55 -7.89 7.32
CA ALA A 382 -23.15 -6.65 6.81
C ALA A 382 -24.48 -6.86 6.05
N LEU A 383 -24.87 -8.11 5.77
CA LEU A 383 -26.18 -8.42 5.18
C LEU A 383 -27.33 -8.07 6.13
N PRO A 384 -28.47 -7.59 5.61
CA PRO A 384 -29.68 -7.39 6.40
C PRO A 384 -30.20 -8.74 6.89
N ALA A 385 -30.91 -8.77 8.03
CA ALA A 385 -31.31 -10.02 8.69
C ALA A 385 -32.02 -11.01 7.75
N TRP A 386 -32.95 -10.53 6.92
CA TRP A 386 -33.69 -11.36 5.98
C TRP A 386 -32.79 -12.04 4.93
N ALA A 387 -31.73 -11.37 4.49
CA ALA A 387 -30.80 -11.88 3.50
C ALA A 387 -29.81 -12.84 4.14
N ARG A 388 -29.34 -12.50 5.36
CA ARG A 388 -28.46 -13.35 6.15
C ARG A 388 -29.09 -14.71 6.47
N ASP A 389 -30.38 -14.73 6.82
CA ASP A 389 -31.13 -15.97 7.09
C ASP A 389 -31.25 -16.88 5.85
N ARG A 390 -31.11 -16.31 4.65
CA ARG A 390 -31.19 -17.03 3.36
C ARG A 390 -29.82 -17.26 2.72
N ALA A 391 -28.78 -16.67 3.28
CA ALA A 391 -27.44 -16.73 2.74
C ALA A 391 -26.93 -18.17 2.76
N GLN A 392 -26.32 -18.58 1.66
CA GLN A 392 -25.71 -19.89 1.51
C GLN A 392 -24.25 -19.70 1.13
N VAL A 393 -23.41 -20.60 1.66
CA VAL A 393 -22.02 -20.73 1.25
C VAL A 393 -21.86 -22.11 0.62
N ASP A 394 -21.33 -22.18 -0.60
CA ASP A 394 -21.06 -23.45 -1.26
C ASP A 394 -19.68 -24.03 -0.90
N ASP A 395 -19.39 -25.23 -1.40
CA ASP A 395 -18.18 -25.97 -1.01
C ASP A 395 -16.86 -25.29 -1.44
N ILE A 396 -16.88 -24.49 -2.51
CA ILE A 396 -15.70 -23.72 -2.96
C ILE A 396 -15.55 -22.40 -2.18
N GLY A 397 -16.64 -21.93 -1.56
CA GLY A 397 -16.64 -20.76 -0.68
C GLY A 397 -17.34 -19.53 -1.24
N ASN A 398 -18.09 -19.65 -2.34
CA ASN A 398 -18.96 -18.57 -2.82
C ASN A 398 -20.05 -18.30 -1.78
N LEU A 399 -20.43 -17.04 -1.61
CA LEU A 399 -21.60 -16.63 -0.82
C LEU A 399 -22.70 -16.20 -1.77
N PHE A 400 -23.94 -16.64 -1.57
CA PHE A 400 -25.06 -16.17 -2.39
C PHE A 400 -26.38 -16.13 -1.63
N VAL A 401 -27.28 -15.27 -2.09
CA VAL A 401 -28.63 -15.08 -1.54
C VAL A 401 -29.64 -15.14 -2.70
N GLU A 402 -30.62 -16.03 -2.57
CA GLU A 402 -31.74 -16.17 -3.51
C GLU A 402 -33.01 -15.52 -2.92
N PHE A 403 -33.68 -14.66 -3.69
CA PHE A 403 -34.84 -13.89 -3.23
C PHE A 403 -35.75 -13.40 -4.37
N GLY A 404 -36.84 -12.71 -4.01
CA GLY A 404 -37.86 -12.22 -4.94
C GLY A 404 -38.98 -13.23 -5.20
N ALA A 405 -39.79 -12.95 -6.23
CA ALA A 405 -40.91 -13.80 -6.60
C ALA A 405 -40.44 -15.17 -7.12
N ALA A 406 -41.23 -16.21 -6.83
CA ALA A 406 -41.00 -17.55 -7.38
C ALA A 406 -41.24 -17.53 -8.90
N ASN A 407 -40.16 -17.54 -9.67
CA ASN A 407 -40.16 -17.62 -11.13
C ASN A 407 -39.23 -18.76 -11.57
N THR A 408 -39.45 -19.34 -12.75
CA THR A 408 -38.60 -20.43 -13.26
C THR A 408 -37.22 -19.93 -13.65
N GLU A 409 -37.11 -18.69 -14.12
CA GLU A 409 -35.84 -18.10 -14.51
C GLU A 409 -35.38 -17.03 -13.51
N ALA A 410 -34.09 -17.08 -13.15
CA ALA A 410 -33.43 -16.13 -12.28
C ALA A 410 -32.63 -15.08 -13.07
N THR A 411 -32.47 -13.89 -12.48
CA THR A 411 -31.39 -12.96 -12.85
C THR A 411 -30.28 -13.06 -11.81
N VAL A 412 -29.05 -13.31 -12.26
CA VAL A 412 -27.88 -13.43 -11.38
C VAL A 412 -27.08 -12.12 -11.43
N PHE A 413 -26.75 -11.58 -10.26
CA PHE A 413 -25.76 -10.51 -10.09
C PHE A 413 -24.58 -11.10 -9.33
N ILE A 414 -23.36 -10.93 -9.85
CA ILE A 414 -22.17 -11.58 -9.32
C ILE A 414 -20.99 -10.62 -9.27
N ALA A 415 -20.35 -10.54 -8.11
CA ALA A 415 -19.12 -9.78 -7.84
C ALA A 415 -18.11 -10.73 -7.19
N HIS A 416 -16.80 -10.54 -7.39
CA HIS A 416 -15.78 -11.43 -6.83
C HIS A 416 -15.15 -10.86 -5.56
N MET A 417 -14.85 -11.74 -4.59
CA MET A 417 -14.30 -11.34 -3.29
C MET A 417 -12.78 -11.32 -3.28
N ASP A 418 -12.14 -12.04 -4.20
CA ASP A 418 -10.70 -12.15 -4.24
C ASP A 418 -10.02 -10.86 -4.72
N GLU A 419 -8.69 -10.85 -4.62
CA GLU A 419 -7.82 -9.80 -5.15
C GLU A 419 -6.55 -10.47 -5.68
N VAL A 420 -5.91 -9.87 -6.68
CA VAL A 420 -4.61 -10.38 -7.13
C VAL A 420 -3.57 -10.40 -6.00
N GLY A 421 -2.61 -11.32 -6.06
CA GLY A 421 -1.55 -11.42 -5.05
C GLY A 421 -0.56 -12.53 -5.35
N TRP A 422 -0.03 -13.12 -4.29
CA TRP A 422 1.01 -14.14 -4.38
C TRP A 422 0.68 -15.36 -3.53
N GLU A 423 1.20 -16.51 -3.93
CA GLU A 423 1.15 -17.75 -3.14
C GLU A 423 2.57 -18.28 -2.92
N ILE A 424 2.86 -18.75 -1.71
CA ILE A 424 4.14 -19.41 -1.39
C ILE A 424 4.25 -20.73 -2.16
N THR A 425 5.32 -20.89 -2.95
CA THR A 425 5.64 -22.15 -3.61
C THR A 425 6.71 -22.95 -2.87
N GLU A 426 7.71 -22.26 -2.31
CA GLU A 426 8.86 -22.86 -1.64
C GLU A 426 9.32 -21.97 -0.48
N ILE A 427 9.87 -22.62 0.56
CA ILE A 427 10.50 -21.98 1.70
C ILE A 427 11.95 -22.47 1.76
N ALA A 428 12.90 -21.57 1.52
CA ALA A 428 14.32 -21.88 1.61
C ALA A 428 14.78 -22.02 3.08
N GLU A 429 15.97 -22.59 3.31
CA GLU A 429 16.54 -22.77 4.65
C GLU A 429 16.73 -21.44 5.39
N ASP A 430 17.17 -20.40 4.68
CA ASP A 430 17.31 -19.03 5.20
C ASP A 430 15.96 -18.29 5.37
N GLY A 431 14.86 -18.95 5.01
CA GLY A 431 13.50 -18.45 5.09
C GLY A 431 13.08 -17.53 3.94
N THR A 432 13.88 -17.41 2.88
CA THR A 432 13.44 -16.77 1.65
C THR A 432 12.28 -17.55 1.03
N LEU A 433 11.21 -16.84 0.68
CA LEU A 433 10.02 -17.41 0.05
C LEU A 433 10.08 -17.23 -1.46
N SER A 434 9.88 -18.31 -2.20
CA SER A 434 9.58 -18.26 -3.63
C SER A 434 8.08 -18.15 -3.84
N LEU A 435 7.67 -17.33 -4.80
CA LEU A 435 6.26 -16.97 -4.99
C LEU A 435 5.80 -17.25 -6.42
N ARG A 436 4.52 -17.62 -6.55
CA ARG A 436 3.79 -17.58 -7.83
C ARG A 436 2.67 -16.55 -7.74
N SER A 437 2.35 -15.90 -8.84
CA SER A 437 1.23 -14.97 -8.87
C SER A 437 -0.10 -15.72 -8.75
N LEU A 438 -1.04 -15.09 -8.04
CA LEU A 438 -2.46 -15.40 -8.05
C LEU A 438 -3.15 -14.24 -8.76
N GLY A 439 -3.64 -14.46 -9.98
CA GLY A 439 -4.15 -13.41 -10.85
C GLY A 439 -3.07 -12.67 -11.65
N GLY A 440 -3.53 -11.69 -12.45
CA GLY A 440 -2.70 -10.92 -13.37
C GLY A 440 -2.02 -9.72 -12.70
N VAL A 441 -1.04 -9.95 -11.82
CA VAL A 441 -0.33 -8.88 -11.10
C VAL A 441 0.62 -8.07 -11.98
N VAL A 442 0.73 -6.75 -11.71
CA VAL A 442 1.83 -5.92 -12.25
C VAL A 442 3.12 -6.22 -11.49
N THR A 443 3.87 -7.25 -11.92
CA THR A 443 5.00 -7.82 -11.15
C THR A 443 6.08 -6.81 -10.74
N SER A 444 6.39 -5.81 -11.56
CA SER A 444 7.38 -4.76 -11.25
C SER A 444 7.02 -3.91 -10.03
N ALA A 445 5.73 -3.76 -9.73
CA ALA A 445 5.24 -2.90 -8.65
C ALA A 445 5.37 -3.55 -7.25
N TRP A 446 5.84 -4.80 -7.17
CA TRP A 446 5.97 -5.56 -5.92
C TRP A 446 7.40 -5.68 -5.41
N GLU A 447 8.40 -5.52 -6.26
CA GLU A 447 9.82 -5.58 -5.84
C GLU A 447 10.15 -4.43 -4.89
N GLY A 448 10.89 -4.75 -3.82
CA GLY A 448 11.34 -3.77 -2.85
C GLY A 448 10.19 -3.09 -2.08
N GLN A 449 9.12 -3.82 -1.75
CA GLN A 449 7.94 -3.29 -1.06
C GLN A 449 7.66 -3.99 0.29
N PRO A 450 6.89 -3.38 1.20
CA PRO A 450 6.34 -4.07 2.37
C PRO A 450 5.53 -5.31 1.99
N ALA A 451 5.78 -6.43 2.66
CA ALA A 451 5.07 -7.70 2.43
C ALA A 451 4.22 -8.08 3.64
N VAL A 452 2.99 -8.53 3.40
CA VAL A 452 2.06 -9.03 4.43
C VAL A 452 1.65 -10.44 4.09
N LEU A 453 2.07 -11.40 4.92
CA LEU A 453 1.76 -12.82 4.81
C LEU A 453 0.56 -13.14 5.69
N GLN A 454 -0.51 -13.65 5.09
CA GLN A 454 -1.70 -14.07 5.83
C GLN A 454 -1.46 -15.48 6.41
N ILE A 455 -1.53 -15.61 7.74
CA ILE A 455 -1.39 -16.90 8.42
C ILE A 455 -2.78 -17.51 8.60
N ASP A 456 -3.15 -18.39 7.68
CA ASP A 456 -4.34 -19.23 7.83
C ASP A 456 -3.99 -20.54 8.59
N THR A 457 -4.77 -20.85 9.63
CA THR A 457 -4.68 -22.08 10.42
C THR A 457 -5.09 -23.36 9.67
N GLY A 458 -5.51 -23.27 8.40
CA GLY A 458 -5.58 -24.41 7.48
C GLY A 458 -6.96 -24.99 7.24
N SER A 459 -8.02 -24.17 7.27
CA SER A 459 -9.32 -24.59 6.75
C SER A 459 -9.88 -23.52 5.81
N GLU A 460 -10.00 -23.84 4.52
CA GLU A 460 -10.50 -22.93 3.46
C GLU A 460 -11.91 -22.40 3.76
N LEU A 461 -12.67 -23.12 4.60
CA LEU A 461 -14.00 -22.72 5.06
C LEU A 461 -13.98 -21.80 6.29
N SER A 462 -12.86 -21.71 7.01
CA SER A 462 -12.74 -20.99 8.29
C SER A 462 -11.66 -19.92 8.28
N SER A 463 -11.28 -19.36 7.13
CA SER A 463 -10.42 -18.18 7.09
C SER A 463 -11.03 -17.12 8.02
N LEU A 464 -10.35 -16.92 9.15
CA LEU A 464 -10.88 -16.21 10.31
C LEU A 464 -11.20 -14.76 9.91
N SER A 465 -12.13 -14.12 10.62
CA SER A 465 -12.42 -12.68 10.41
C SER A 465 -11.23 -11.76 10.70
N ASN A 466 -10.17 -12.30 11.32
CA ASN A 466 -8.92 -11.60 11.60
C ASN A 466 -7.73 -12.58 11.62
N PRO A 467 -7.22 -13.02 10.46
CA PRO A 467 -6.07 -13.92 10.43
C PRO A 467 -4.85 -13.19 11.00
N ALA A 468 -4.05 -13.89 11.80
CA ALA A 468 -2.74 -13.38 12.17
C ALA A 468 -1.94 -13.13 10.89
N TYR A 469 -1.16 -12.06 10.85
CA TYR A 469 -0.29 -11.77 9.72
C TYR A 469 1.16 -11.62 10.17
N LEU A 470 2.08 -11.97 9.28
CA LEU A 470 3.49 -11.61 9.43
C LEU A 470 3.82 -10.46 8.50
N ARG A 471 4.67 -9.55 8.98
CA ARG A 471 5.26 -8.47 8.17
C ARG A 471 6.61 -8.92 7.64
N GLY A 472 6.95 -8.49 6.45
CA GLY A 472 8.24 -8.74 5.81
C GLY A 472 8.49 -7.74 4.70
N VAL A 473 9.35 -8.11 3.76
CA VAL A 473 9.59 -7.35 2.53
C VAL A 473 9.57 -8.28 1.33
N PHE A 474 9.10 -7.75 0.21
CA PHE A 474 9.44 -8.28 -1.10
C PHE A 474 10.88 -7.88 -1.42
N LEU A 475 11.65 -8.83 -1.94
CA LEU A 475 13.07 -8.65 -2.20
C LEU A 475 13.29 -8.06 -3.59
N ASP A 476 14.24 -7.13 -3.69
CA ASP A 476 14.76 -6.69 -4.97
C ASP A 476 15.58 -7.80 -5.65
N ARG A 477 15.59 -7.80 -6.98
CA ARG A 477 16.54 -8.59 -7.76
C ARG A 477 17.92 -7.93 -7.78
N ALA A 478 18.98 -8.75 -7.76
CA ALA A 478 20.35 -8.27 -7.59
C ALA A 478 20.93 -7.48 -8.78
N SER A 479 20.38 -7.63 -9.99
CA SER A 479 20.93 -7.00 -11.21
C SER A 479 19.83 -6.67 -12.22
N PRO A 480 18.96 -5.71 -11.91
CA PRO A 480 17.84 -5.32 -12.77
C PRO A 480 18.36 -4.75 -14.09
N ARG A 481 17.88 -5.30 -15.22
CA ARG A 481 18.14 -4.79 -16.57
C ARG A 481 16.89 -4.47 -17.38
N GLU A 482 15.76 -5.08 -16.99
CA GLU A 482 14.48 -4.95 -17.67
C GLU A 482 13.39 -4.66 -16.64
N LYS A 483 12.31 -3.98 -17.01
CA LYS A 483 11.22 -3.58 -16.12
C LYS A 483 10.71 -4.73 -15.25
N ARG A 484 10.30 -5.82 -15.88
CA ARG A 484 9.56 -6.93 -15.23
C ARG A 484 10.51 -7.99 -14.69
N PRO A 485 10.34 -8.45 -13.43
CA PRO A 485 11.10 -9.57 -12.90
C PRO A 485 10.58 -10.91 -13.42
N ASP A 486 11.48 -11.88 -13.58
CA ASP A 486 11.12 -13.28 -13.87
C ASP A 486 10.53 -13.99 -12.65
N THR A 487 11.02 -13.61 -11.46
CA THR A 487 10.62 -14.21 -10.18
C THR A 487 10.49 -13.13 -9.12
N VAL A 488 9.51 -13.30 -8.23
CA VAL A 488 9.31 -12.44 -7.07
C VAL A 488 9.54 -13.29 -5.81
N ARG A 489 10.26 -12.72 -4.85
CA ARG A 489 10.60 -13.37 -3.59
C ARG A 489 10.26 -12.46 -2.42
N ALA A 490 10.08 -13.04 -1.25
CA ALA A 490 9.86 -12.29 -0.02
C ALA A 490 10.64 -12.88 1.15
N TRP A 491 10.89 -12.06 2.18
CA TRP A 491 11.55 -12.49 3.40
C TRP A 491 10.96 -11.79 4.62
N PHE A 492 10.84 -12.54 5.71
CA PHE A 492 10.08 -12.17 6.92
C PHE A 492 10.98 -12.05 8.16
N GLY A 493 12.30 -11.98 7.98
CA GLY A 493 13.26 -11.85 9.08
C GLY A 493 13.47 -13.14 9.89
N MET A 494 13.05 -14.28 9.35
CA MET A 494 13.09 -15.59 10.01
C MET A 494 13.65 -16.63 9.05
N ASN A 495 14.35 -17.65 9.60
CA ASN A 495 14.77 -18.81 8.82
C ASN A 495 13.59 -19.76 8.55
N GLY A 496 13.78 -20.74 7.66
CA GLY A 496 12.73 -21.67 7.26
C GLY A 496 12.14 -22.48 8.42
N GLN A 497 12.96 -22.85 9.41
CA GLN A 497 12.50 -23.56 10.60
C GLN A 497 11.58 -22.70 11.48
N ALA A 498 11.95 -21.44 11.72
CA ALA A 498 11.15 -20.50 12.49
C ALA A 498 9.84 -20.14 11.77
N LEU A 499 9.88 -19.97 10.45
CA LEU A 499 8.67 -19.77 9.63
C LEU A 499 7.72 -20.97 9.75
N ALA A 500 8.23 -22.20 9.61
CA ALA A 500 7.42 -23.40 9.78
C ALA A 500 6.81 -23.49 11.19
N ALA A 501 7.58 -23.13 12.23
CA ALA A 501 7.08 -23.08 13.61
C ALA A 501 6.00 -22.00 13.82
N ALA A 502 6.06 -20.90 13.05
CA ALA A 502 5.01 -19.87 13.01
C ALA A 502 3.77 -20.28 12.19
N GLY A 503 3.77 -21.49 11.62
CA GLY A 503 2.66 -22.03 10.83
C GLY A 503 2.74 -21.73 9.33
N VAL A 504 3.82 -21.08 8.87
CA VAL A 504 4.03 -20.75 7.45
C VAL A 504 4.31 -22.01 6.64
N ARG A 505 3.63 -22.14 5.50
CA ARG A 505 3.74 -23.29 4.60
C ARG A 505 3.44 -22.89 3.15
N PRO A 506 3.94 -23.66 2.16
CA PRO A 506 3.51 -23.51 0.77
C PRO A 506 1.98 -23.52 0.65
N GLY A 507 1.44 -22.72 -0.28
CA GLY A 507 0.00 -22.53 -0.49
C GLY A 507 -0.62 -21.32 0.23
N MET A 508 0.10 -20.67 1.15
CA MET A 508 -0.39 -19.46 1.83
C MET A 508 -0.33 -18.23 0.93
N GLY A 509 -1.32 -17.35 1.11
CA GLY A 509 -1.44 -16.07 0.42
C GLY A 509 -0.53 -14.98 0.97
N LEU A 510 -0.07 -14.12 0.06
CA LEU A 510 0.80 -12.99 0.35
C LEU A 510 0.36 -11.75 -0.45
N THR A 511 0.37 -10.59 0.20
CA THR A 511 -0.01 -9.29 -0.40
C THR A 511 0.92 -8.15 0.05
N LEU A 512 0.69 -6.94 -0.47
CA LEU A 512 1.27 -5.70 0.05
C LEU A 512 0.48 -5.20 1.25
N HIS A 513 1.09 -4.33 2.07
CA HIS A 513 0.36 -3.55 3.05
C HIS A 513 -0.74 -2.72 2.39
N LYS A 514 -1.96 -2.75 2.96
CA LYS A 514 -3.10 -1.97 2.49
C LYS A 514 -3.39 -0.78 3.39
N GLN A 515 -3.75 0.33 2.76
CA GLN A 515 -4.34 1.49 3.40
C GLN A 515 -5.14 2.25 2.34
N GLY A 516 -6.40 2.56 2.66
CA GLY A 516 -7.26 3.33 1.78
C GLY A 516 -7.20 4.84 2.03
N HIS A 517 -7.41 5.64 0.98
CA HIS A 517 -7.39 7.09 1.06
C HIS A 517 -8.45 7.72 0.15
N TYR A 518 -9.17 8.72 0.66
CA TYR A 518 -9.94 9.62 -0.20
C TYR A 518 -8.99 10.43 -1.09
N MET A 519 -9.44 10.81 -2.28
CA MET A 519 -8.64 11.57 -3.25
C MET A 519 -9.50 12.62 -3.95
N GLY A 520 -8.90 13.79 -4.20
CA GLY A 520 -9.61 14.93 -4.76
C GLY A 520 -10.94 15.18 -4.03
N HIS A 521 -11.99 15.43 -4.81
CA HIS A 521 -13.32 15.69 -4.28
C HIS A 521 -14.15 14.43 -3.98
N TYR A 522 -14.07 13.40 -4.82
CA TYR A 522 -15.02 12.28 -4.82
C TYR A 522 -14.38 10.90 -5.00
N ARG A 523 -13.06 10.83 -5.17
CA ARG A 523 -12.38 9.58 -5.51
C ARG A 523 -11.92 8.87 -4.25
N TYR A 524 -11.73 7.56 -4.38
CA TYR A 524 -11.17 6.69 -3.37
C TYR A 524 -10.07 5.85 -4.00
N ALA A 525 -8.95 5.73 -3.30
CA ALA A 525 -7.86 4.86 -3.70
C ALA A 525 -7.53 3.85 -2.63
N SER A 526 -7.35 2.61 -3.08
CA SER A 526 -6.89 1.49 -2.27
C SER A 526 -6.37 0.40 -3.20
N ARG A 527 -5.68 -0.57 -2.64
CA ARG A 527 -5.54 -1.88 -3.27
C ARG A 527 -6.90 -2.58 -3.35
N SER A 528 -7.07 -3.48 -4.32
CA SER A 528 -8.21 -4.39 -4.47
C SER A 528 -9.52 -3.66 -4.77
N MET A 529 -9.47 -2.59 -5.56
CA MET A 529 -10.72 -1.98 -6.02
C MET A 529 -11.44 -2.90 -6.99
N ASP A 530 -10.67 -3.61 -7.81
CA ASP A 530 -11.05 -4.88 -8.39
C ASP A 530 -11.00 -6.00 -7.32
N ASP A 531 -12.13 -6.57 -6.86
CA ASP A 531 -13.54 -6.16 -7.11
C ASP A 531 -14.26 -5.78 -5.80
N ARG A 532 -13.55 -5.14 -4.87
CA ARG A 532 -14.20 -4.67 -3.63
C ARG A 532 -15.22 -3.58 -3.88
N VAL A 533 -15.14 -2.88 -5.00
CA VAL A 533 -16.21 -1.98 -5.45
C VAL A 533 -17.48 -2.77 -5.83
N GLY A 534 -17.40 -3.84 -6.63
CA GLY A 534 -18.57 -4.65 -6.97
C GLY A 534 -19.17 -5.36 -5.78
N VAL A 535 -18.33 -5.90 -4.88
CA VAL A 535 -18.76 -6.46 -3.59
C VAL A 535 -19.54 -5.41 -2.79
N THR A 536 -19.01 -4.18 -2.68
CA THR A 536 -19.64 -3.07 -1.97
C THR A 536 -20.95 -2.66 -2.64
N ALA A 537 -20.98 -2.56 -3.96
CA ALA A 537 -22.16 -2.15 -4.71
C ALA A 537 -23.31 -3.16 -4.54
N LEU A 538 -23.00 -4.46 -4.64
CA LEU A 538 -23.97 -5.54 -4.49
C LEU A 538 -24.48 -5.64 -3.05
N LEU A 539 -23.60 -5.52 -2.06
CA LEU A 539 -23.92 -5.48 -0.64
C LEU A 539 -24.80 -4.28 -0.26
N THR A 540 -24.50 -3.11 -0.83
CA THR A 540 -25.29 -1.90 -0.56
C THR A 540 -26.66 -2.00 -1.23
N ALA A 541 -26.72 -2.50 -2.46
CA ALA A 541 -27.98 -2.70 -3.17
C ALA A 541 -28.93 -3.65 -2.42
N ILE A 542 -28.45 -4.81 -1.95
CA ILE A 542 -29.29 -5.77 -1.21
C ILE A 542 -29.79 -5.22 0.13
N ASN A 543 -29.00 -4.39 0.80
CA ASN A 543 -29.40 -3.71 2.04
C ASN A 543 -30.54 -2.70 1.83
N GLU A 544 -30.68 -2.16 0.62
CA GLU A 544 -31.68 -1.14 0.28
C GLU A 544 -32.91 -1.71 -0.45
N LEU A 545 -32.97 -3.01 -0.68
CA LEU A 545 -34.07 -3.69 -1.34
C LEU A 545 -35.06 -4.27 -0.32
N ASP A 546 -36.35 -4.19 -0.65
CA ASP A 546 -37.40 -4.96 0.02
C ASP A 546 -37.68 -6.24 -0.79
N PRO A 547 -37.32 -7.43 -0.30
CA PRO A 547 -37.47 -8.67 -1.05
C PRO A 547 -38.94 -8.99 -1.39
N ALA A 548 -39.91 -8.41 -0.69
CA ALA A 548 -41.34 -8.60 -0.98
C ALA A 548 -41.81 -7.83 -2.22
N GLN A 549 -41.06 -6.81 -2.65
CA GLN A 549 -41.40 -5.99 -3.82
C GLN A 549 -40.68 -6.42 -5.09
N VAL A 550 -39.69 -7.32 -4.97
CA VAL A 550 -38.86 -7.76 -6.09
C VAL A 550 -39.67 -8.72 -6.98
N PRO A 551 -39.98 -8.33 -8.23
CA PRO A 551 -41.00 -9.00 -9.04
C PRO A 551 -40.51 -10.29 -9.71
N ASN A 552 -39.19 -10.54 -9.75
CA ASN A 552 -38.61 -11.73 -10.37
C ASN A 552 -37.67 -12.45 -9.40
N ARG A 553 -37.29 -13.67 -9.74
CA ARG A 553 -36.31 -14.44 -8.99
C ARG A 553 -34.91 -13.84 -9.19
N MET A 554 -34.23 -13.56 -8.09
CA MET A 554 -32.90 -12.94 -8.06
C MET A 554 -31.92 -13.82 -7.32
N ILE A 555 -30.68 -13.83 -7.81
CA ILE A 555 -29.53 -14.40 -7.10
C ILE A 555 -28.47 -13.32 -7.03
N PHE A 556 -28.15 -12.88 -5.83
CA PHE A 556 -26.97 -12.03 -5.59
C PHE A 556 -25.87 -12.94 -5.07
N ALA A 557 -24.71 -12.92 -5.73
CA ALA A 557 -23.59 -13.79 -5.43
C ALA A 557 -22.30 -12.99 -5.26
N TRP A 558 -21.50 -13.41 -4.29
CA TRP A 558 -20.14 -12.98 -4.05
C TRP A 558 -19.24 -14.20 -4.28
N SER A 559 -18.54 -14.22 -5.39
CA SER A 559 -17.76 -15.35 -5.85
C SER A 559 -16.36 -15.38 -5.23
N VAL A 560 -15.67 -16.50 -5.39
CA VAL A 560 -14.26 -16.68 -5.04
C VAL A 560 -13.43 -17.08 -6.26
N GLN A 561 -12.14 -16.80 -6.23
CA GLN A 561 -11.16 -17.22 -7.24
C GLN A 561 -11.54 -16.81 -8.69
N GLU A 562 -12.03 -15.59 -8.90
CA GLU A 562 -12.19 -14.98 -10.23
C GLU A 562 -10.82 -14.84 -10.89
N GLU A 563 -9.88 -14.25 -10.17
CA GLU A 563 -8.52 -13.95 -10.65
C GLU A 563 -7.71 -15.23 -10.89
N GLY A 564 -8.12 -16.31 -10.22
CA GLY A 564 -7.62 -17.67 -10.40
C GLY A 564 -8.21 -18.43 -11.60
N GLY A 565 -9.08 -17.79 -12.39
CA GLY A 565 -9.70 -18.32 -13.62
C GLY A 565 -11.21 -18.55 -13.53
N LEU A 566 -11.99 -17.61 -12.99
CA LEU A 566 -13.46 -17.61 -12.91
C LEU A 566 -14.03 -18.85 -12.20
N ARG A 567 -13.31 -19.37 -11.18
CA ARG A 567 -13.60 -20.71 -10.63
C ARG A 567 -14.86 -20.73 -9.78
N GLY A 568 -15.05 -19.74 -8.91
CA GLY A 568 -16.25 -19.61 -8.09
C GLY A 568 -17.50 -19.46 -8.94
N ALA A 569 -17.47 -18.54 -9.92
CA ALA A 569 -18.58 -18.39 -10.87
C ALA A 569 -18.83 -19.64 -11.72
N ALA A 570 -17.81 -20.46 -12.03
CA ALA A 570 -18.03 -21.72 -12.73
C ALA A 570 -18.88 -22.71 -11.91
N GLU A 571 -18.70 -22.78 -10.58
CA GLU A 571 -19.54 -23.62 -9.72
C GLU A 571 -20.96 -23.06 -9.56
N LEU A 572 -21.10 -21.73 -9.44
CA LEU A 572 -22.42 -21.09 -9.43
C LEU A 572 -23.17 -21.30 -10.77
N ALA A 573 -22.47 -21.20 -11.90
CA ALA A 573 -23.05 -21.44 -13.21
C ALA A 573 -23.47 -22.90 -13.40
N LYS A 574 -22.71 -23.89 -12.91
CA LYS A 574 -23.15 -25.29 -12.90
C LYS A 574 -24.43 -25.49 -12.08
N ARG A 575 -24.59 -24.73 -11.00
CA ARG A 575 -25.72 -24.86 -10.09
C ARG A 575 -26.98 -24.16 -10.59
N PHE A 576 -26.84 -22.97 -11.16
CA PHE A 576 -27.97 -22.09 -11.49
C PHE A 576 -28.12 -21.79 -12.98
N GLY A 577 -27.14 -22.15 -13.82
CA GLY A 577 -27.04 -21.73 -15.21
C GLY A 577 -28.25 -22.08 -16.07
N ASP A 578 -28.75 -23.32 -15.97
CA ASP A 578 -29.92 -23.79 -16.73
C ASP A 578 -31.23 -23.06 -16.35
N GLU A 579 -31.26 -22.44 -15.16
CA GLU A 579 -32.39 -21.66 -14.64
C GLU A 579 -32.10 -20.15 -14.68
N THR A 580 -31.04 -19.70 -15.34
CA THR A 580 -30.65 -18.29 -15.38
C THR A 580 -31.06 -17.65 -16.71
N ARG A 581 -31.86 -16.58 -16.66
CA ARG A 581 -32.25 -15.81 -17.85
C ARG A 581 -31.14 -14.88 -18.33
N ARG A 582 -30.36 -14.32 -17.41
CA ARG A 582 -29.23 -13.41 -17.66
C ARG A 582 -28.33 -13.33 -16.43
N ALA A 583 -27.06 -13.03 -16.66
CA ALA A 583 -26.08 -12.72 -15.64
C ALA A 583 -25.57 -11.29 -15.79
N TYR A 584 -25.38 -10.61 -14.67
CA TYR A 584 -24.76 -9.31 -14.54
C TYR A 584 -23.48 -9.48 -13.73
N SER A 585 -22.33 -9.56 -14.39
CA SER A 585 -21.05 -9.33 -13.71
C SER A 585 -21.03 -7.89 -13.19
N ILE A 586 -20.78 -7.74 -11.90
CA ILE A 586 -20.48 -6.45 -11.27
C ILE A 586 -18.97 -6.46 -11.07
N ASP A 587 -18.27 -5.83 -11.99
CA ASP A 587 -16.82 -5.99 -12.14
C ASP A 587 -16.24 -4.69 -12.71
N THR A 588 -14.93 -4.49 -12.59
CA THR A 588 -14.28 -3.24 -12.99
C THR A 588 -14.40 -3.03 -14.51
N PHE A 589 -14.59 -1.79 -14.92
CA PHE A 589 -14.33 -1.37 -16.28
C PHE A 589 -12.95 -0.70 -16.29
N VAL A 590 -11.93 -1.44 -16.68
CA VAL A 590 -10.56 -0.91 -16.78
C VAL A 590 -10.52 0.23 -17.78
N SER A 591 -10.39 1.45 -17.27
CA SER A 591 -10.48 2.67 -18.06
C SER A 591 -9.11 3.08 -18.59
N SER A 592 -9.09 3.48 -19.86
CA SER A 592 -7.91 4.15 -20.47
C SER A 592 -7.86 5.66 -20.18
N ASP A 593 -8.71 6.17 -19.28
CA ASP A 593 -8.71 7.57 -18.84
C ASP A 593 -7.52 7.87 -17.90
N THR A 594 -6.30 7.71 -18.41
CA THR A 594 -5.05 7.98 -17.69
C THR A 594 -4.00 8.53 -18.68
N PRO A 595 -2.93 9.20 -18.21
CA PRO A 595 -1.91 9.75 -19.11
C PRO A 595 -1.02 8.68 -19.77
N LEU A 596 -1.16 7.41 -19.37
CA LEU A 596 -0.33 6.30 -19.87
C LEU A 596 -0.98 5.52 -21.00
N GLU A 597 -2.29 5.66 -21.17
CA GLU A 597 -3.10 4.75 -22.00
C GLU A 597 -3.59 5.43 -23.27
N SER A 598 -3.81 4.63 -24.31
CA SER A 598 -4.45 5.12 -25.54
C SER A 598 -5.96 5.25 -25.34
N PRO A 599 -6.56 6.43 -25.60
CA PRO A 599 -8.01 6.62 -25.46
C PRO A 599 -8.82 5.93 -26.56
N HIS A 600 -8.16 5.27 -27.53
CA HIS A 600 -8.84 4.56 -28.62
C HIS A 600 -9.68 3.36 -28.15
N PHE A 601 -9.31 2.76 -27.02
CA PHE A 601 -9.95 1.58 -26.47
C PHE A 601 -10.31 1.81 -25.00
N ALA A 602 -11.48 1.37 -24.56
CA ALA A 602 -11.93 1.42 -23.17
C ALA A 602 -11.85 2.81 -22.49
N LEU A 603 -12.08 3.90 -23.25
CA LEU A 603 -12.17 5.24 -22.66
C LEU A 603 -13.50 5.39 -21.91
N ALA A 604 -13.43 5.42 -20.58
CA ALA A 604 -14.56 5.72 -19.70
C ALA A 604 -14.09 6.64 -18.58
N PRO A 605 -14.29 7.97 -18.68
CA PRO A 605 -13.85 8.87 -17.64
C PRO A 605 -14.54 8.62 -16.30
N LEU A 606 -13.78 8.78 -15.21
CA LEU A 606 -14.30 8.65 -13.84
C LEU A 606 -15.29 9.79 -13.53
N GLY A 607 -16.31 9.49 -12.75
CA GLY A 607 -17.35 10.44 -12.31
C GLY A 607 -18.45 10.71 -13.33
N GLN A 608 -18.46 10.00 -14.47
CA GLN A 608 -19.45 10.15 -15.54
C GLN A 608 -20.54 9.05 -15.52
N GLY A 609 -20.60 8.27 -14.45
CA GLY A 609 -21.59 7.22 -14.22
C GLY A 609 -21.07 5.81 -14.49
N PRO A 610 -21.81 4.79 -14.03
CA PRO A 610 -21.49 3.38 -14.27
C PRO A 610 -21.42 3.04 -15.76
N VAL A 611 -20.74 1.95 -16.07
CA VAL A 611 -20.52 1.49 -17.45
C VAL A 611 -21.38 0.26 -17.73
N LEU A 612 -22.18 0.31 -18.80
CA LEU A 612 -22.76 -0.87 -19.41
C LEU A 612 -21.68 -1.56 -20.25
N ARG A 613 -21.03 -2.58 -19.68
CA ARG A 613 -19.94 -3.33 -20.30
C ARG A 613 -20.51 -4.31 -21.33
N SER A 614 -20.67 -3.83 -22.56
CA SER A 614 -21.36 -4.60 -23.59
C SER A 614 -20.47 -5.62 -24.29
N ILE A 615 -19.18 -5.31 -24.50
CA ILE A 615 -18.23 -6.16 -25.23
C ILE A 615 -17.02 -6.41 -24.34
N GLU A 616 -16.63 -7.68 -24.21
CA GLU A 616 -15.39 -8.09 -23.54
C GLU A 616 -14.72 -9.27 -24.28
N ASN A 617 -13.60 -9.79 -23.74
CA ASN A 617 -12.85 -10.87 -24.40
C ASN A 617 -13.59 -12.21 -24.40
N GLY A 618 -14.36 -12.49 -23.33
CA GLY A 618 -15.05 -13.76 -23.14
C GLY A 618 -16.45 -13.79 -23.74
N THR A 619 -17.16 -12.65 -23.76
CA THR A 619 -18.57 -12.58 -24.14
C THR A 619 -18.97 -11.24 -24.74
N LEU A 620 -20.15 -11.22 -25.36
CA LEU A 620 -20.80 -10.03 -25.87
C LEU A 620 -22.26 -10.07 -25.40
N ALA A 621 -22.69 -9.02 -24.72
CA ALA A 621 -24.10 -8.82 -24.42
C ALA A 621 -24.88 -8.78 -25.74
N THR A 622 -25.99 -9.51 -25.82
CA THR A 622 -26.82 -9.44 -27.04
C THR A 622 -27.32 -8.00 -27.24
N PRO A 623 -27.57 -7.55 -28.49
CA PRO A 623 -28.12 -6.23 -28.73
C PRO A 623 -29.43 -5.97 -27.97
N TYR A 624 -30.23 -7.02 -27.74
CA TYR A 624 -31.48 -6.93 -26.98
C TYR A 624 -31.26 -6.69 -25.49
N GLU A 625 -30.28 -7.37 -24.87
CA GLU A 625 -29.95 -7.15 -23.45
C GLU A 625 -29.31 -5.77 -23.24
N LEU A 626 -28.43 -5.32 -24.15
CA LEU A 626 -27.90 -3.95 -24.10
C LEU A 626 -29.02 -2.91 -24.20
N GLN A 627 -29.92 -3.04 -25.18
CA GLN A 627 -31.05 -2.12 -25.35
C GLN A 627 -32.04 -2.16 -24.19
N ARG A 628 -32.23 -3.34 -23.57
CA ARG A 628 -32.99 -3.45 -22.32
C ARG A 628 -32.33 -2.63 -21.23
N ASN A 629 -31.03 -2.81 -21.02
CA ASN A 629 -30.30 -2.14 -19.94
C ASN A 629 -30.30 -0.61 -20.13
N ILE A 630 -30.10 -0.13 -21.37
CA ILE A 630 -30.21 1.29 -21.73
C ILE A 630 -31.60 1.82 -21.35
N ARG A 631 -32.68 1.17 -21.80
CA ARG A 631 -34.05 1.60 -21.50
C ARG A 631 -34.32 1.65 -19.99
N VAL A 632 -33.84 0.68 -19.23
CA VAL A 632 -33.96 0.66 -17.76
C VAL A 632 -33.24 1.87 -17.16
N ALA A 633 -31.97 2.09 -17.53
CA ALA A 633 -31.17 3.20 -17.00
C ALA A 633 -31.76 4.58 -17.35
N GLU A 634 -32.17 4.77 -18.61
CA GLU A 634 -32.84 5.98 -19.09
C GLU A 634 -34.15 6.24 -18.34
N SER A 635 -34.98 5.20 -18.14
CA SER A 635 -36.25 5.34 -17.43
C SER A 635 -36.08 5.74 -15.97
N ALA A 636 -34.95 5.39 -15.37
CA ALA A 636 -34.57 5.76 -14.01
C ALA A 636 -33.75 7.07 -13.92
N GLY A 637 -33.44 7.70 -15.07
CA GLY A 637 -32.66 8.94 -15.12
C GLY A 637 -31.21 8.77 -14.64
N ILE A 638 -30.64 7.58 -14.76
CA ILE A 638 -29.27 7.26 -14.31
C ILE A 638 -28.32 7.65 -15.45
N PRO A 639 -27.34 8.56 -15.24
CA PRO A 639 -26.25 8.75 -16.19
C PRO A 639 -25.42 7.48 -16.30
N PHE A 640 -25.09 7.06 -17.52
CA PHE A 640 -24.28 5.86 -17.76
C PHE A 640 -23.40 6.03 -18.99
N GLN A 641 -22.38 5.19 -19.05
CA GLN A 641 -21.49 5.06 -20.19
C GLN A 641 -21.71 3.69 -20.84
N VAL A 642 -21.38 3.54 -22.12
CA VAL A 642 -21.40 2.24 -22.81
C VAL A 642 -20.00 2.00 -23.34
N GLY A 643 -19.42 0.86 -22.99
CA GLY A 643 -18.01 0.61 -23.27
C GLY A 643 -17.70 -0.82 -23.65
N GLN A 644 -16.53 -0.97 -24.26
CA GLN A 644 -15.86 -2.25 -24.47
C GLN A 644 -14.53 -2.22 -23.72
N THR A 645 -14.17 -3.33 -23.05
CA THR A 645 -12.90 -3.47 -22.33
C THR A 645 -12.35 -4.89 -22.48
N GLN A 646 -11.14 -5.15 -21.99
CA GLN A 646 -10.50 -6.47 -22.00
C GLN A 646 -10.68 -7.18 -20.65
N GLY A 647 -10.53 -8.50 -20.66
CA GLY A 647 -10.71 -9.37 -19.49
C GLY A 647 -11.94 -10.25 -19.61
N GLY A 648 -11.90 -11.41 -18.96
CA GLY A 648 -13.11 -12.15 -18.64
C GLY A 648 -13.77 -11.53 -17.41
N THR A 649 -15.01 -11.91 -17.15
CA THR A 649 -15.69 -11.61 -15.88
C THR A 649 -16.51 -12.84 -15.49
N ASP A 650 -16.90 -12.94 -14.23
CA ASP A 650 -17.62 -14.08 -13.68
C ASP A 650 -18.86 -14.52 -14.48
N GLY A 651 -19.67 -13.57 -14.94
CA GLY A 651 -20.86 -13.82 -15.77
C GLY A 651 -20.57 -14.58 -17.07
N THR A 652 -19.32 -14.55 -17.56
CA THR A 652 -18.89 -15.36 -18.72
C THR A 652 -19.19 -16.84 -18.52
N ARG A 653 -19.08 -17.36 -17.28
CA ARG A 653 -19.30 -18.77 -16.97
C ARG A 653 -20.75 -19.21 -17.12
N PHE A 654 -21.71 -18.29 -17.10
CA PHE A 654 -23.13 -18.57 -17.29
C PHE A 654 -23.51 -18.70 -18.77
N THR A 655 -22.71 -18.15 -19.69
CA THR A 655 -23.03 -18.16 -21.14
C THR A 655 -23.08 -19.55 -21.76
N VAL A 656 -22.30 -20.50 -21.24
CA VAL A 656 -22.34 -21.90 -21.72
C VAL A 656 -23.66 -22.61 -21.42
N TYR A 657 -24.47 -22.06 -20.50
CA TYR A 657 -25.82 -22.51 -20.15
C TYR A 657 -26.92 -21.70 -20.88
N GLY A 658 -26.54 -20.80 -21.79
CA GLY A 658 -27.48 -19.99 -22.57
C GLY A 658 -27.87 -18.65 -21.93
N ALA A 659 -27.40 -18.36 -20.72
CA ALA A 659 -27.64 -17.09 -20.04
C ALA A 659 -26.64 -16.01 -20.52
N PRO A 660 -27.07 -14.94 -21.22
CA PRO A 660 -26.17 -13.87 -21.64
C PRO A 660 -25.57 -13.14 -20.44
N ASN A 661 -24.26 -12.86 -20.51
CA ASN A 661 -23.59 -11.91 -19.63
C ASN A 661 -23.80 -10.49 -20.16
N ALA A 662 -24.26 -9.58 -19.31
CA ALA A 662 -24.50 -8.18 -19.66
C ALA A 662 -23.93 -7.23 -18.59
N GLY A 663 -22.62 -7.36 -18.32
CA GLY A 663 -21.94 -6.73 -17.18
C GLY A 663 -22.30 -5.26 -16.89
N LEU A 664 -22.44 -4.94 -15.61
CA LEU A 664 -22.64 -3.60 -15.08
C LEU A 664 -21.40 -3.23 -14.27
N SER A 665 -20.67 -2.22 -14.72
CA SER A 665 -19.34 -1.93 -14.21
C SER A 665 -19.24 -0.49 -13.70
N TRP A 666 -18.08 -0.15 -13.13
CA TRP A 666 -17.66 1.23 -12.86
C TRP A 666 -16.31 1.50 -13.54
N PRO A 667 -16.01 2.75 -13.93
CA PRO A 667 -14.68 3.09 -14.42
C PRO A 667 -13.63 2.98 -13.30
N GLY A 668 -12.61 2.14 -13.50
CA GLY A 668 -11.46 1.99 -12.61
C GLY A 668 -10.15 2.39 -13.28
N ARG A 669 -9.24 3.04 -12.53
CA ARG A 669 -7.86 3.31 -12.98
C ARG A 669 -6.86 2.41 -12.25
N TYR A 670 -5.82 2.01 -12.98
CA TYR A 670 -4.64 1.31 -12.49
C TYR A 670 -4.91 -0.12 -11.98
N SER A 671 -5.86 -0.81 -12.62
CA SER A 671 -6.31 -2.14 -12.20
C SER A 671 -5.17 -3.15 -12.06
N HIS A 672 -5.29 -4.02 -11.04
CA HIS A 672 -4.31 -5.03 -10.62
C HIS A 672 -2.96 -4.47 -10.11
N SER A 673 -2.90 -3.18 -9.83
CA SER A 673 -1.73 -2.53 -9.23
C SER A 673 -1.86 -2.41 -7.71
N PRO A 674 -0.80 -1.97 -7.01
CA PRO A 674 -0.84 -1.72 -5.57
C PRO A 674 -1.81 -0.63 -5.12
N ALA A 675 -2.18 0.31 -5.99
CA ALA A 675 -3.15 1.36 -5.71
C ALA A 675 -4.03 1.64 -6.94
N GLU A 676 -5.32 1.36 -6.79
CA GLU A 676 -6.35 1.58 -7.81
C GLU A 676 -7.24 2.74 -7.41
N ILE A 677 -7.81 3.46 -8.38
CA ILE A 677 -8.69 4.61 -8.13
C ILE A 677 -10.09 4.35 -8.68
N SER A 678 -11.10 4.67 -7.88
CA SER A 678 -12.52 4.68 -8.28
C SER A 678 -13.20 5.98 -7.82
N ASP A 679 -14.29 6.39 -8.48
CA ASP A 679 -15.10 7.55 -8.09
C ASP A 679 -16.38 7.13 -7.36
N LEU A 680 -16.62 7.67 -6.17
CA LEU A 680 -17.78 7.28 -5.35
C LEU A 680 -19.12 7.61 -6.00
N ARG A 681 -19.18 8.59 -6.93
CA ARG A 681 -20.39 8.91 -7.69
C ARG A 681 -20.73 7.80 -8.67
N ASP A 682 -19.73 7.19 -9.29
CA ASP A 682 -19.94 6.07 -10.21
C ASP A 682 -20.41 4.82 -9.45
N ILE A 683 -19.84 4.58 -8.26
CA ILE A 683 -20.26 3.47 -7.38
C ILE A 683 -21.71 3.65 -6.92
N ASP A 684 -22.11 4.85 -6.53
CA ASP A 684 -23.50 5.13 -6.17
C ASP A 684 -24.47 4.97 -7.36
N GLY A 685 -24.05 5.43 -8.55
CA GLY A 685 -24.76 5.19 -9.79
C GLY A 685 -24.91 3.70 -10.08
N LEU A 686 -23.86 2.90 -9.87
CA LEU A 686 -23.87 1.44 -10.03
C LEU A 686 -24.83 0.75 -9.05
N ILE A 687 -24.82 1.16 -7.77
CA ILE A 687 -25.77 0.66 -6.76
C ILE A 687 -27.21 0.93 -7.19
N THR A 688 -27.47 2.16 -7.65
CA THR A 688 -28.80 2.56 -8.14
C THR A 688 -29.20 1.76 -9.37
N LEU A 689 -28.25 1.50 -10.28
CA LEU A 689 -28.46 0.70 -11.48
C LEU A 689 -28.79 -0.76 -11.13
N ILE A 690 -28.03 -1.40 -10.24
CA ILE A 690 -28.28 -2.79 -9.78
C ILE A 690 -29.69 -2.91 -9.18
N LYS A 691 -30.09 -1.98 -8.31
CA LYS A 691 -31.44 -1.95 -7.72
C LYS A 691 -32.51 -1.78 -8.79
N THR A 692 -32.29 -0.89 -9.75
CA THR A 692 -33.25 -0.65 -10.84
C THR A 692 -33.38 -1.88 -11.76
N MET A 693 -32.27 -2.54 -12.12
CA MET A 693 -32.28 -3.78 -12.90
C MET A 693 -32.98 -4.91 -12.17
N THR A 694 -32.85 -4.97 -10.84
CA THR A 694 -33.56 -5.91 -9.97
C THR A 694 -35.07 -5.67 -10.00
N MET A 695 -35.52 -4.43 -10.00
CA MET A 695 -36.95 -4.10 -10.02
C MET A 695 -37.58 -4.16 -11.43
N ALA A 696 -36.76 -4.18 -12.48
CA ALA A 696 -37.24 -4.17 -13.86
C ALA A 696 -37.92 -5.51 -14.25
N PRO A 697 -38.98 -5.47 -15.09
CA PRO A 697 -39.58 -6.68 -15.66
C PRO A 697 -38.56 -7.53 -16.43
N LEU A 698 -38.78 -8.85 -16.53
CA LEU A 698 -37.88 -9.73 -17.30
C LEU A 698 -37.81 -9.33 -18.78
N GLU A 699 -38.89 -8.82 -19.36
CA GLU A 699 -38.98 -8.35 -20.75
C GLU A 699 -39.49 -6.89 -20.81
N LEU A 700 -38.93 -6.10 -21.73
CA LEU A 700 -39.26 -4.68 -21.95
C LEU A 700 -39.49 -4.36 -23.42
#